data_AF-A0A524HMY5-F1
#
_entry.id   AF-A0A524HMY5-F1
#
_cell.length_a   1.000
_cell.length_b   1.000
_cell.length_c   1.000
_cell.angle_alpha   90.00
_cell.angle_beta   90.00
_cell.angle_gamma   90.00
#
_symmetry.space_group_name_H-M   'P 1'
#
loop_
_entity.id
_entity.type
_entity.pdbx_description
1 polymer ?
#
loop_
_entity_poly.entity_id
_entity_poly.type
_entity_poly.pdbx_seq_one_letter_code
_entity_poly.pdbx_strand_id
1 'polypeptide(L)'
;MNSFLCKSPALVLFTSMFLATAFAADMPTEPAYTNSIGMKFVRIEPGTFRMGQIQTPMPLEAYPATRDFLKNGDYDEKPVHTVEITRPFYMGIFEVTNFQYELFDPSHRDLRGKDAKLSSEDDDAVVNVNWYDAQAFCRWLSDKDGIKYRLPTEAEWEYACRAGTATNFYTGETLPEEFHKNQRRSAMAYVSLRVGETPANQWGLHDMHGNVEEWCHDWYGPYTSDRQTDPAGYTTGSFHVTRGGSHGTDVYYLRSANRMGAVPQVRNWITGFRIAIGELPDKAALLTQPLQRYQQNVVPRTKKQISKGPDPDKPYFKGPRRFGNIPVDMSGPVFASHNHNTSIVECPNGDLLTSWFSTVSEGGREMVQGCSRLRWGEEQWEQASQLWDAPDRNDSGNRLWYDGKDTIYHFANPSFAAVSMDILAIRESKDNGVTWSVPRVALPEFARGQGPANMIFRLKDGSIVMPTDFGGSRVWISRDETLTWKRASGETAGYHAPVIELDDGRLMAFGRGGNIDGMMPMSISSDKGESWTYKASEFPPIGGTQKAVLLKLKQGPIFFASFADLGTDIVDASGKKRMIRGLFVAVSTDDGKTWPYKRLVTDDGPPRPVETTAGGLWLMSTSNSEYRGYMSAIQATNDLIHLITSRQHYAFNLKWLTTPQPAAAPPLAVKKEVETFNGPDFDLDGWAHYHSYHGGFNGKGRYTIETLSPVSGLNRVVGKGSFDMSISIEDICFGPSLKENSPAFTLLIKDDRVRSLVFSMNAHKLGFNVEDAEADKAFKPDPDHKVEFKSAPKSAKFRLVYDENSRRIRYYYGLDGAQPDTETPQSSAGINLSSPLTESTVVFLLFTDGKMNLDHYQVNPIDTKR
;
A
#
# COMPACT_ATOMS: atom_id res chain seq x y z
N MET A 1 64.64 -34.02 -40.12
CA MET A 1 65.41 -35.26 -40.35
C MET A 1 65.59 -35.99 -39.03
N ASN A 2 65.73 -37.31 -39.08
CA ASN A 2 65.67 -38.21 -37.93
C ASN A 2 66.90 -38.11 -37.00
N SER A 3 66.71 -38.35 -35.70
CA SER A 3 67.33 -39.48 -34.99
C SER A 3 66.63 -39.72 -33.64
N PHE A 4 66.82 -40.90 -33.05
CA PHE A 4 65.88 -41.55 -32.13
C PHE A 4 66.66 -42.35 -31.04
N LEU A 5 65.99 -42.76 -29.95
CA LEU A 5 66.45 -43.72 -28.90
C LEU A 5 67.49 -43.13 -27.92
N CYS A 6 67.63 -43.49 -26.63
CA CYS A 6 66.98 -44.44 -25.70
C CYS A 6 67.46 -44.07 -24.24
N LYS A 7 66.95 -44.54 -23.07
CA LYS A 7 65.81 -45.39 -22.63
C LYS A 7 65.67 -45.25 -21.09
N SER A 8 64.46 -45.30 -20.50
CA SER A 8 64.25 -45.73 -19.10
C SER A 8 62.75 -46.03 -18.80
N PRO A 9 62.40 -47.02 -17.97
CA PRO A 9 61.03 -47.51 -17.84
C PRO A 9 60.22 -46.77 -16.76
N ALA A 10 58.95 -46.46 -17.07
CA ALA A 10 57.97 -46.02 -16.08
C ALA A 10 57.11 -47.22 -15.61
N LEU A 11 56.91 -47.33 -14.31
CA LEU A 11 56.10 -48.37 -13.68
C LEU A 11 54.60 -48.04 -13.87
N VAL A 12 53.84 -48.90 -14.56
CA VAL A 12 52.39 -48.74 -14.73
C VAL A 12 51.67 -49.39 -13.55
N LEU A 13 51.15 -48.58 -12.63
CA LEU A 13 50.09 -49.02 -11.72
C LEU A 13 48.74 -48.95 -12.43
N PHE A 14 48.08 -50.10 -12.57
CA PHE A 14 46.65 -50.16 -12.87
C PHE A 14 45.86 -49.90 -11.59
N THR A 15 45.45 -48.66 -11.35
CA THR A 15 44.40 -48.35 -10.37
C THR A 15 43.04 -48.59 -11.00
N SER A 16 42.39 -49.69 -10.63
CA SER A 16 41.01 -50.00 -11.02
C SER A 16 40.05 -49.00 -10.38
N MET A 17 39.55 -48.05 -11.17
CA MET A 17 38.56 -47.07 -10.73
C MET A 17 37.18 -47.74 -10.67
N PHE A 18 36.80 -48.25 -9.50
CA PHE A 18 35.43 -48.68 -9.24
C PHE A 18 34.53 -47.44 -9.23
N LEU A 19 33.71 -47.25 -10.28
CA LEU A 19 32.52 -46.42 -10.15
C LEU A 19 31.53 -47.17 -9.25
N ALA A 20 31.52 -46.81 -7.96
CA ALA A 20 30.42 -47.14 -7.09
C ALA A 20 29.22 -46.27 -7.47
N THR A 21 28.30 -46.82 -8.27
CA THR A 21 26.95 -46.27 -8.38
C THR A 21 26.29 -46.43 -7.01
N ALA A 22 26.17 -45.34 -6.26
CA ALA A 22 25.37 -45.33 -5.04
C ALA A 22 23.92 -45.61 -5.43
N PHE A 23 23.44 -46.80 -5.09
CA PHE A 23 22.02 -47.11 -5.16
C PHE A 23 21.32 -46.25 -4.10
N ALA A 24 20.30 -45.49 -4.51
CA ALA A 24 19.38 -44.89 -3.56
C ALA A 24 18.75 -46.02 -2.74
N ALA A 25 18.63 -45.84 -1.42
CA ALA A 25 17.91 -46.79 -0.59
C ALA A 25 16.43 -46.77 -0.99
N ASP A 26 15.79 -47.94 -0.98
CA ASP A 26 14.36 -48.04 -1.22
C ASP A 26 13.57 -47.20 -0.20
N MET A 27 12.45 -46.65 -0.65
CA MET A 27 11.54 -45.89 0.21
C MET A 27 11.11 -46.73 1.42
N PRO A 28 10.98 -46.12 2.62
CA PRO A 28 10.37 -46.80 3.76
C PRO A 28 8.98 -47.36 3.41
N THR A 29 8.60 -48.48 4.04
CA THR A 29 7.32 -49.17 3.79
C THR A 29 6.37 -49.16 4.98
N GLU A 30 6.90 -48.94 6.19
CA GLU A 30 6.13 -48.96 7.44
C GLU A 30 5.26 -47.70 7.61
N PRO A 31 4.11 -47.76 8.31
CA PRO A 31 3.22 -46.59 8.49
C PRO A 31 3.90 -45.37 9.13
N ALA A 32 4.95 -45.60 9.92
CA ALA A 32 5.81 -44.55 10.47
C ALA A 32 7.29 -44.89 10.24
N TYR A 33 8.11 -43.86 10.10
CA TYR A 33 9.55 -43.98 9.89
C TYR A 33 10.31 -43.00 10.81
N THR A 34 11.52 -43.38 11.25
CA THR A 34 12.42 -42.48 11.99
C THR A 34 13.79 -42.54 11.34
N ASN A 35 14.34 -41.38 10.99
CA ASN A 35 15.59 -41.29 10.23
C ASN A 35 16.84 -41.27 11.12
N SER A 36 18.02 -41.13 10.49
CA SER A 36 19.30 -41.18 11.19
C SER A 36 19.55 -40.05 12.21
N ILE A 37 18.77 -38.96 12.14
CA ILE A 37 18.83 -37.80 13.04
C ILE A 37 17.63 -37.71 13.99
N GLY A 38 16.79 -38.76 14.05
CA GLY A 38 15.66 -38.85 14.99
C GLY A 38 14.39 -38.12 14.56
N MET A 39 14.33 -37.55 13.35
CA MET A 39 13.09 -37.00 12.79
C MET A 39 12.10 -38.14 12.57
N LYS A 40 10.84 -37.92 12.97
CA LYS A 40 9.74 -38.87 12.82
C LYS A 40 8.86 -38.48 11.63
N PHE A 41 8.42 -39.49 10.90
CA PHE A 41 7.64 -39.37 9.69
C PHE A 41 6.43 -40.28 9.74
N VAL A 42 5.34 -39.85 9.11
CA VAL A 42 4.15 -40.68 8.84
C VAL A 42 3.95 -40.85 7.34
N ARG A 43 3.50 -42.05 6.95
CA ARG A 43 3.16 -42.38 5.56
C ARG A 43 1.81 -41.77 5.21
N ILE A 44 1.79 -40.95 4.15
CA ILE A 44 0.57 -40.39 3.57
C ILE A 44 0.20 -41.24 2.35
N GLU A 45 -1.03 -41.74 2.31
CA GLU A 45 -1.53 -42.59 1.22
C GLU A 45 -1.91 -41.75 -0.02
N PRO A 46 -1.90 -42.35 -1.23
CA PRO A 46 -2.49 -41.74 -2.42
C PRO A 46 -3.97 -41.39 -2.25
N GLY A 47 -4.43 -40.35 -2.96
CA GLY A 47 -5.84 -40.00 -2.99
C GLY A 47 -6.16 -38.78 -3.86
N THR A 48 -7.43 -38.37 -3.86
CA THR A 48 -7.92 -37.20 -4.59
C THR A 48 -8.60 -36.24 -3.62
N PHE A 49 -8.32 -34.94 -3.74
CA PHE A 49 -8.97 -33.90 -2.95
C PHE A 49 -9.33 -32.66 -3.79
N ARG A 50 -10.01 -31.70 -3.16
CA ARG A 50 -10.34 -30.39 -3.73
C ARG A 50 -9.39 -29.35 -3.14
N MET A 51 -8.58 -28.71 -3.98
CA MET A 51 -7.56 -27.73 -3.56
C MET A 51 -8.11 -26.31 -3.67
N GLY A 52 -7.78 -25.45 -2.71
CA GLY A 52 -8.31 -24.08 -2.60
C GLY A 52 -9.55 -23.97 -1.71
N GLN A 53 -10.22 -22.81 -1.71
CA GLN A 53 -11.33 -22.53 -0.77
C GLN A 53 -12.66 -23.19 -1.18
N ILE A 54 -13.00 -24.33 -0.56
CA ILE A 54 -14.02 -25.26 -1.06
C ILE A 54 -15.47 -24.74 -0.94
N GLN A 55 -15.91 -24.20 0.21
CA GLN A 55 -17.34 -23.92 0.45
C GLN A 55 -17.64 -22.88 1.55
N THR A 56 -18.75 -22.14 1.34
CA THR A 56 -19.59 -21.34 2.28
C THR A 56 -18.88 -20.23 3.08
N PRO A 57 -19.48 -19.04 3.33
CA PRO A 57 -18.74 -17.94 3.94
C PRO A 57 -18.25 -18.30 5.35
N MET A 58 -17.00 -17.93 5.62
CA MET A 58 -16.36 -18.12 6.90
C MET A 58 -17.16 -17.51 8.05
N PRO A 59 -17.02 -18.05 9.28
CA PRO A 59 -17.51 -17.39 10.48
C PRO A 59 -16.83 -16.02 10.65
N LEU A 60 -17.55 -15.05 11.23
CA LEU A 60 -17.03 -13.68 11.43
C LEU A 60 -15.80 -13.63 12.37
N GLU A 61 -15.60 -14.67 13.15
CA GLU A 61 -14.45 -14.91 14.00
C GLU A 61 -13.16 -15.22 13.20
N ALA A 62 -13.28 -15.66 11.94
CA ALA A 62 -12.15 -16.09 11.11
C ALA A 62 -11.60 -15.00 10.17
N TYR A 63 -12.24 -13.82 10.04
CA TYR A 63 -11.70 -12.68 9.29
C TYR A 63 -12.17 -11.34 9.90
N PRO A 64 -11.40 -10.25 9.76
CA PRO A 64 -11.84 -8.94 10.25
C PRO A 64 -13.13 -8.50 9.53
N ALA A 65 -14.18 -8.11 10.27
CA ALA A 65 -15.46 -7.68 9.69
C ALA A 65 -15.33 -6.52 8.67
N THR A 66 -14.31 -5.69 8.79
CA THR A 66 -13.95 -4.63 7.81
C THR A 66 -13.41 -5.17 6.48
N ARG A 67 -13.26 -6.50 6.33
CA ARG A 67 -12.77 -7.22 5.15
C ARG A 67 -13.78 -8.29 4.70
N ASP A 68 -15.07 -7.97 4.66
CA ASP A 68 -16.16 -8.88 4.20
C ASP A 68 -15.92 -9.51 2.81
N PHE A 69 -15.12 -8.88 1.95
CA PHE A 69 -14.67 -9.48 0.67
C PHE A 69 -13.89 -10.80 0.84
N LEU A 70 -13.22 -10.99 1.99
CA LEU A 70 -12.52 -12.23 2.31
C LEU A 70 -13.43 -13.40 2.68
N LYS A 71 -14.72 -13.18 2.97
CA LYS A 71 -15.59 -14.20 3.57
C LYS A 71 -15.63 -15.52 2.80
N ASN A 72 -15.36 -15.49 1.51
CA ASN A 72 -15.31 -16.65 0.62
C ASN A 72 -13.88 -17.11 0.31
N GLY A 73 -12.92 -16.90 1.21
CA GLY A 73 -11.48 -17.12 0.97
C GLY A 73 -10.86 -16.03 0.10
N ASP A 74 -9.54 -16.02 -0.01
CA ASP A 74 -8.82 -15.01 -0.80
C ASP A 74 -8.97 -15.27 -2.31
N TYR A 75 -8.46 -14.35 -3.13
CA TYR A 75 -8.65 -14.37 -4.58
C TYR A 75 -7.79 -15.44 -5.29
N ASP A 76 -6.63 -15.78 -4.71
CA ASP A 76 -5.62 -16.66 -5.28
C ASP A 76 -5.75 -18.14 -4.85
N GLU A 77 -6.62 -18.40 -3.88
CA GLU A 77 -7.13 -19.72 -3.47
C GLU A 77 -8.14 -20.30 -4.48
N LYS A 78 -8.31 -19.65 -5.64
CA LYS A 78 -9.33 -19.90 -6.65
C LYS A 78 -8.73 -19.96 -8.06
N PRO A 79 -9.33 -20.73 -8.98
CA PRO A 79 -10.50 -21.59 -8.80
C PRO A 79 -10.21 -22.85 -7.98
N VAL A 80 -11.23 -23.34 -7.28
CA VAL A 80 -11.18 -24.64 -6.60
C VAL A 80 -11.14 -25.75 -7.64
N HIS A 81 -10.05 -26.50 -7.67
CA HIS A 81 -9.80 -27.55 -8.64
C HIS A 81 -9.59 -28.89 -7.95
N THR A 82 -9.47 -29.96 -8.74
CA THR A 82 -9.31 -31.33 -8.23
C THR A 82 -7.87 -31.77 -8.42
N VAL A 83 -7.23 -32.19 -7.32
CA VAL A 83 -5.86 -32.70 -7.35
C VAL A 83 -5.85 -34.17 -6.94
N GLU A 84 -5.07 -34.96 -7.66
CA GLU A 84 -4.82 -36.37 -7.41
C GLU A 84 -3.35 -36.58 -7.05
N ILE A 85 -3.09 -37.10 -5.86
CA ILE A 85 -1.78 -37.59 -5.43
C ILE A 85 -1.75 -39.10 -5.72
N THR A 86 -0.90 -39.54 -6.65
CA THR A 86 -0.90 -40.94 -7.14
C THR A 86 0.06 -41.85 -6.37
N ARG A 87 1.04 -41.28 -5.68
CA ARG A 87 2.10 -42.02 -4.98
C ARG A 87 2.06 -41.75 -3.48
N PRO A 88 2.32 -42.77 -2.64
CA PRO A 88 2.55 -42.55 -1.22
C PRO A 88 3.83 -41.74 -1.04
N PHE A 89 3.82 -40.83 -0.08
CA PHE A 89 4.99 -40.10 0.38
C PHE A 89 5.02 -40.14 1.90
N TYR A 90 6.15 -39.79 2.51
CA TYR A 90 6.20 -39.56 3.95
C TYR A 90 6.30 -38.07 4.20
N MET A 91 5.69 -37.59 5.29
CA MET A 91 5.83 -36.21 5.75
C MET A 91 6.34 -36.20 7.19
N GLY A 92 7.22 -35.25 7.51
CA GLY A 92 7.66 -34.99 8.88
C GLY A 92 6.45 -34.70 9.77
N ILE A 93 6.36 -35.42 10.89
CA ILE A 93 5.29 -35.26 11.88
C ILE A 93 5.30 -33.84 12.48
N PHE A 94 6.47 -33.22 12.48
CA PHE A 94 6.79 -31.87 12.95
C PHE A 94 7.57 -31.11 11.89
N GLU A 95 7.65 -29.79 12.04
CA GLU A 95 8.66 -28.93 11.41
C GLU A 95 10.09 -29.32 11.85
N VAL A 96 11.08 -28.91 11.05
CA VAL A 96 12.49 -29.12 11.41
C VAL A 96 12.84 -28.26 12.62
N THR A 97 13.44 -28.86 13.66
CA THR A 97 13.85 -28.11 14.85
C THR A 97 15.24 -27.47 14.70
N ASN A 98 15.55 -26.49 15.55
CA ASN A 98 16.90 -25.89 15.61
C ASN A 98 18.00 -26.95 15.80
N PHE A 99 17.81 -27.89 16.73
CA PHE A 99 18.78 -28.97 16.94
C PHE A 99 19.00 -29.82 15.68
N GLN A 100 17.93 -30.16 14.95
CA GLN A 100 18.02 -30.94 13.72
C GLN A 100 18.74 -30.16 12.63
N TYR A 101 18.41 -28.87 12.45
CA TYR A 101 19.03 -28.00 11.46
C TYR A 101 20.52 -27.74 11.74
N GLU A 102 20.90 -27.61 13.00
CA GLU A 102 22.30 -27.40 13.41
C GLU A 102 23.21 -28.62 13.19
N LEU A 103 22.66 -29.82 12.96
CA LEU A 103 23.44 -30.97 12.48
C LEU A 103 23.93 -30.79 11.03
N PHE A 104 23.24 -29.96 10.25
CA PHE A 104 23.61 -29.55 8.90
C PHE A 104 24.46 -28.28 8.91
N ASP A 105 23.99 -27.24 9.59
CA ASP A 105 24.67 -25.95 9.71
C ASP A 105 24.75 -25.48 11.17
N PRO A 106 25.84 -25.83 11.90
CA PRO A 106 26.05 -25.42 13.28
C PRO A 106 26.13 -23.90 13.50
N SER A 107 26.31 -23.09 12.44
CA SER A 107 26.39 -21.63 12.57
C SER A 107 25.01 -20.97 12.76
N HIS A 108 23.93 -21.69 12.44
CA HIS A 108 22.56 -21.22 12.68
C HIS A 108 22.28 -20.91 14.15
N ARG A 109 23.03 -21.54 15.07
CA ARG A 109 22.93 -21.29 16.52
C ARG A 109 23.08 -19.81 16.91
N ASP A 110 23.83 -19.02 16.13
CA ASP A 110 24.00 -17.57 16.33
C ASP A 110 22.74 -16.75 15.99
N LEU A 111 21.73 -17.35 15.33
CA LEU A 111 20.46 -16.73 14.94
C LEU A 111 19.31 -17.04 15.93
N ARG A 112 19.49 -18.00 16.84
CA ARG A 112 18.48 -18.37 17.84
C ARG A 112 18.13 -17.18 18.72
N GLY A 113 16.83 -16.97 18.96
CA GLY A 113 16.33 -15.91 19.84
C GLY A 113 16.59 -14.47 19.36
N LYS A 114 17.22 -14.27 18.20
CA LYS A 114 17.58 -12.95 17.64
C LYS A 114 16.38 -12.00 17.57
N ASP A 115 15.24 -12.52 17.12
CA ASP A 115 14.02 -11.77 16.90
C ASP A 115 13.06 -11.99 18.07
N ALA A 116 13.09 -11.06 19.05
CA ALA A 116 12.23 -11.07 20.23
C ALA A 116 12.25 -12.38 21.07
N LYS A 117 13.37 -13.12 21.08
CA LYS A 117 13.55 -14.43 21.73
C LYS A 117 12.76 -15.59 21.09
N LEU A 118 12.22 -15.42 19.89
CA LEU A 118 11.61 -16.51 19.13
C LEU A 118 12.65 -17.54 18.68
N SER A 119 12.27 -18.82 18.68
CA SER A 119 13.14 -19.94 18.29
C SER A 119 14.49 -19.91 19.02
N SER A 120 14.45 -20.13 20.34
CA SER A 120 15.63 -20.10 21.21
C SER A 120 16.10 -21.51 21.62
N GLU A 121 15.18 -22.46 21.73
CA GLU A 121 15.43 -23.79 22.29
C GLU A 121 15.72 -24.85 21.21
N ASP A 122 16.23 -26.02 21.62
CA ASP A 122 16.62 -27.12 20.71
C ASP A 122 15.42 -27.76 19.97
N ASP A 123 14.27 -27.80 20.64
CA ASP A 123 12.99 -28.35 20.13
C ASP A 123 12.10 -27.28 19.48
N ASP A 124 12.52 -26.01 19.42
CA ASP A 124 11.81 -24.98 18.67
C ASP A 124 11.95 -25.21 17.16
N ALA A 125 10.88 -24.94 16.41
CA ALA A 125 10.90 -24.92 14.95
C ALA A 125 11.94 -23.92 14.43
N VAL A 126 12.73 -24.34 13.44
CA VAL A 126 13.78 -23.53 12.85
C VAL A 126 13.18 -22.35 12.07
N VAL A 127 13.66 -21.14 12.36
CA VAL A 127 13.31 -19.91 11.63
C VAL A 127 14.60 -19.19 11.18
N ASN A 128 14.47 -18.02 10.55
CA ASN A 128 15.59 -17.29 9.95
C ASN A 128 16.33 -18.08 8.85
N VAL A 129 15.62 -19.01 8.20
CA VAL A 129 16.07 -19.78 7.03
C VAL A 129 15.30 -19.36 5.79
N ASN A 130 15.95 -19.38 4.63
CA ASN A 130 15.31 -19.13 3.35
C ASN A 130 15.04 -20.44 2.59
N TRP A 131 14.37 -20.34 1.43
CA TRP A 131 14.00 -21.52 0.64
C TRP A 131 15.22 -22.34 0.18
N TYR A 132 16.32 -21.67 -0.17
CA TYR A 132 17.56 -22.34 -0.59
C TYR A 132 18.24 -23.07 0.56
N ASP A 133 18.20 -22.50 1.77
CA ASP A 133 18.74 -23.10 3.00
C ASP A 133 17.97 -24.40 3.33
N ALA A 134 16.63 -24.34 3.32
CA ALA A 134 15.76 -25.49 3.54
C ALA A 134 15.97 -26.60 2.50
N GLN A 135 16.15 -26.22 1.23
CA GLN A 135 16.48 -27.17 0.15
C GLN A 135 17.90 -27.74 0.28
N ALA A 136 18.85 -27.00 0.86
CA ALA A 136 20.20 -27.50 1.13
C ALA A 136 20.20 -28.52 2.28
N PHE A 137 19.43 -28.27 3.36
CA PHE A 137 19.19 -29.23 4.44
C PHE A 137 18.62 -30.56 3.90
N CYS A 138 17.58 -30.49 3.06
CA CYS A 138 17.00 -31.67 2.41
C CYS A 138 18.03 -32.49 1.60
N ARG A 139 18.92 -31.82 0.85
CA ARG A 139 19.97 -32.50 0.08
C ARG A 139 21.01 -33.14 0.98
N TRP A 140 21.50 -32.42 1.99
CA TRP A 140 22.46 -32.95 2.97
C TRP A 140 21.93 -34.20 3.66
N LEU A 141 20.67 -34.18 4.10
CA LEU A 141 20.03 -35.32 4.74
C LEU A 141 19.82 -36.49 3.75
N SER A 142 19.58 -36.18 2.47
CA SER A 142 19.49 -37.18 1.42
C SER A 142 20.82 -37.89 1.14
N ASP A 143 21.92 -37.12 1.08
CA ASP A 143 23.26 -37.65 0.88
C ASP A 143 23.75 -38.44 2.11
N LYS A 144 23.27 -38.07 3.31
CA LYS A 144 23.56 -38.73 4.58
C LYS A 144 22.88 -40.11 4.73
N ASP A 145 21.61 -40.20 4.37
CA ASP A 145 20.77 -41.38 4.60
C ASP A 145 20.62 -42.28 3.35
N GLY A 146 20.97 -41.78 2.16
CA GLY A 146 20.74 -42.46 0.88
C GLY A 146 19.28 -42.44 0.40
N ILE A 147 18.41 -41.71 1.10
CA ILE A 147 16.96 -41.59 0.87
C ILE A 147 16.65 -40.20 0.29
N LYS A 148 15.59 -40.04 -0.52
CA LYS A 148 15.23 -38.73 -1.09
C LYS A 148 14.35 -37.88 -0.16
N TYR A 149 14.96 -36.89 0.49
CA TYR A 149 14.28 -35.83 1.23
C TYR A 149 14.14 -34.56 0.38
N ARG A 150 13.04 -33.83 0.60
CA ARG A 150 12.70 -32.60 -0.10
C ARG A 150 11.69 -31.78 0.71
N LEU A 151 11.44 -30.55 0.28
CA LEU A 151 10.21 -29.86 0.68
C LEU A 151 8.97 -30.59 0.11
N PRO A 152 7.82 -30.57 0.81
CA PRO A 152 6.56 -31.01 0.23
C PRO A 152 6.17 -30.10 -0.95
N THR A 153 5.39 -30.62 -1.89
CA THR A 153 4.69 -29.72 -2.83
C THR A 153 3.55 -28.99 -2.12
N GLU A 154 3.11 -27.87 -2.67
CA GLU A 154 1.98 -27.09 -2.15
C GLU A 154 0.72 -27.97 -2.02
N ALA A 155 0.47 -28.83 -3.01
CA ALA A 155 -0.66 -29.73 -3.01
C ALA A 155 -0.52 -30.88 -2.01
N GLU A 156 0.68 -31.45 -1.85
CA GLU A 156 0.95 -32.44 -0.80
C GLU A 156 0.75 -31.84 0.59
N TRP A 157 1.19 -30.59 0.81
CA TRP A 157 0.98 -29.89 2.06
C TRP A 157 -0.51 -29.67 2.35
N GLU A 158 -1.28 -29.15 1.40
CA GLU A 158 -2.72 -28.92 1.61
C GLU A 158 -3.49 -30.24 1.78
N TYR A 159 -3.14 -31.29 1.03
CA TYR A 159 -3.70 -32.63 1.19
C TYR A 159 -3.42 -33.20 2.58
N ALA A 160 -2.16 -33.14 3.02
CA ALA A 160 -1.69 -33.59 4.32
C ALA A 160 -2.32 -32.80 5.48
N CYS A 161 -2.44 -31.48 5.35
CA CYS A 161 -3.09 -30.60 6.33
C CYS A 161 -4.56 -30.98 6.51
N ARG A 162 -5.31 -31.11 5.41
CA ARG A 162 -6.74 -31.45 5.42
C ARG A 162 -7.03 -32.83 5.99
N ALA A 163 -6.16 -33.81 5.77
CA ALA A 163 -6.31 -35.19 6.26
C ALA A 163 -7.72 -35.79 6.01
N GLY A 164 -8.30 -35.48 4.85
CA GLY A 164 -9.64 -35.91 4.44
C GLY A 164 -10.80 -34.92 4.71
N THR A 165 -10.58 -33.79 5.37
CA THR A 165 -11.63 -32.77 5.55
C THR A 165 -11.77 -31.81 4.36
N ALA A 166 -12.95 -31.20 4.23
CA ALA A 166 -13.25 -30.16 3.25
C ALA A 166 -13.51 -28.76 3.87
N THR A 167 -13.32 -28.66 5.19
CA THR A 167 -13.60 -27.50 6.04
C THR A 167 -12.46 -26.47 5.98
N ASN A 168 -12.67 -25.28 6.57
CA ASN A 168 -11.65 -24.21 6.62
C ASN A 168 -10.35 -24.66 7.33
N PHE A 169 -10.47 -25.40 8.43
CA PHE A 169 -9.38 -26.01 9.19
C PHE A 169 -9.63 -27.53 9.28
N TYR A 170 -8.61 -28.34 9.60
CA TYR A 170 -8.84 -29.78 9.82
C TYR A 170 -9.71 -30.04 11.07
N THR A 171 -9.77 -29.08 11.99
CA THR A 171 -10.61 -29.08 13.20
C THR A 171 -12.09 -28.75 12.92
N GLY A 172 -12.42 -28.27 11.72
CA GLY A 172 -13.77 -27.85 11.33
C GLY A 172 -13.78 -26.43 10.73
N GLU A 173 -14.88 -25.71 10.92
CA GLU A 173 -15.03 -24.34 10.39
C GLU A 173 -14.33 -23.26 11.22
N THR A 174 -13.96 -23.59 12.46
CA THR A 174 -13.21 -22.73 13.37
C THR A 174 -11.93 -23.42 13.84
N LEU A 175 -10.95 -22.60 14.22
CA LEU A 175 -9.71 -23.04 14.84
C LEU A 175 -9.84 -22.94 16.38
N PRO A 176 -9.58 -24.02 17.14
CA PRO A 176 -9.60 -23.98 18.61
C PRO A 176 -8.49 -23.11 19.21
N GLU A 177 -8.72 -22.60 20.42
CA GLU A 177 -7.79 -21.68 21.10
C GLU A 177 -6.41 -22.28 21.39
N GLU A 178 -6.28 -23.61 21.46
CA GLU A 178 -5.00 -24.31 21.65
C GLU A 178 -4.01 -24.20 20.47
N PHE A 179 -4.50 -23.80 19.28
CA PHE A 179 -3.66 -23.44 18.12
C PHE A 179 -3.27 -21.94 18.14
N HIS A 180 -3.88 -21.16 19.02
CA HIS A 180 -3.62 -19.73 19.10
C HIS A 180 -2.40 -19.46 20.00
N LYS A 181 -1.38 -18.83 19.41
CA LYS A 181 -0.16 -18.34 20.07
C LYS A 181 -0.23 -16.82 20.23
N ASN A 182 -0.01 -16.06 19.16
CA ASN A 182 -0.13 -14.59 19.15
C ASN A 182 -0.72 -14.10 17.81
N GLN A 183 -1.94 -14.55 17.49
CA GLN A 183 -2.74 -14.15 16.32
C GLN A 183 -3.28 -12.71 16.46
N ARG A 184 -2.34 -11.78 16.61
CA ARG A 184 -2.53 -10.32 16.62
C ARG A 184 -1.64 -9.76 15.52
N ARG A 185 -1.96 -8.57 15.02
CA ARG A 185 -1.16 -7.80 14.04
C ARG A 185 0.22 -7.31 14.55
N SER A 186 0.94 -8.10 15.34
CA SER A 186 2.24 -7.77 15.92
C SER A 186 3.06 -9.05 16.13
N ALA A 187 3.75 -9.50 15.08
CA ALA A 187 4.49 -10.76 15.06
C ALA A 187 5.83 -10.76 15.83
N MET A 188 6.17 -9.69 16.56
CA MET A 188 7.35 -9.63 17.44
C MET A 188 6.94 -9.61 18.91
N ALA A 189 6.33 -10.71 19.36
CA ALA A 189 6.11 -10.99 20.78
C ALA A 189 6.56 -12.42 21.07
N TYR A 190 7.24 -12.62 22.20
CA TYR A 190 7.73 -13.93 22.62
C TYR A 190 6.59 -14.92 22.82
N VAL A 191 6.69 -16.08 22.17
CA VAL A 191 5.84 -17.26 22.29
C VAL A 191 6.69 -18.51 22.11
N SER A 192 6.26 -19.66 22.66
CA SER A 192 6.89 -20.95 22.39
C SER A 192 6.79 -21.27 20.89
N LEU A 193 7.90 -21.67 20.25
CA LEU A 193 7.88 -22.23 18.89
C LEU A 193 8.18 -23.74 18.90
N ARG A 194 8.05 -24.38 20.07
CA ARG A 194 8.27 -25.80 20.25
C ARG A 194 7.32 -26.60 19.38
N VAL A 195 7.86 -27.58 18.67
CA VAL A 195 7.07 -28.48 17.82
C VAL A 195 6.33 -29.53 18.66
N GLY A 196 5.19 -30.00 18.14
CA GLY A 196 4.32 -30.99 18.74
C GLY A 196 3.42 -30.47 19.87
N GLU A 197 3.24 -29.16 19.99
CA GLU A 197 2.39 -28.55 21.02
C GLU A 197 0.90 -28.62 20.67
N THR A 198 0.52 -28.42 19.40
CA THR A 198 -0.87 -28.54 18.97
C THR A 198 -1.29 -30.01 18.79
N PRO A 199 -2.59 -30.35 18.88
CA PRO A 199 -3.07 -31.69 18.54
C PRO A 199 -2.66 -32.14 17.13
N ALA A 200 -2.62 -33.46 16.90
CA ALA A 200 -2.45 -33.99 15.56
C ALA A 200 -3.74 -33.94 14.75
N ASN A 201 -3.63 -33.87 13.42
CA ASN A 201 -4.73 -34.19 12.52
C ASN A 201 -4.97 -35.70 12.40
N GLN A 202 -5.94 -36.14 11.58
CA GLN A 202 -6.30 -37.56 11.47
C GLN A 202 -5.17 -38.47 10.94
N TRP A 203 -4.11 -37.91 10.37
CA TRP A 203 -2.94 -38.64 9.87
C TRP A 203 -1.72 -38.52 10.79
N GLY A 204 -1.87 -37.95 12.00
CA GLY A 204 -0.78 -37.88 12.97
C GLY A 204 0.20 -36.73 12.75
N LEU A 205 -0.13 -35.76 11.89
CA LEU A 205 0.69 -34.55 11.68
C LEU A 205 0.29 -33.47 12.68
N HIS A 206 1.27 -32.88 13.36
CA HIS A 206 1.09 -31.77 14.29
C HIS A 206 1.41 -30.42 13.63
N ASP A 207 0.92 -29.34 14.24
CA ASP A 207 1.26 -27.94 13.94
C ASP A 207 0.93 -27.48 12.50
N MET A 208 -0.03 -28.17 11.86
CA MET A 208 -0.50 -27.82 10.51
C MET A 208 -1.26 -26.47 10.42
N HIS A 209 -1.58 -25.85 11.56
CA HIS A 209 -2.28 -24.56 11.66
C HIS A 209 -1.54 -23.65 12.65
N GLY A 210 -0.62 -22.81 12.17
CA GLY A 210 0.16 -21.89 12.99
C GLY A 210 1.60 -22.34 13.22
N ASN A 211 2.13 -22.10 14.43
CA ASN A 211 3.55 -22.21 14.79
C ASN A 211 4.51 -21.39 13.90
N VAL A 212 4.88 -21.89 12.71
CA VAL A 212 5.68 -21.18 11.70
C VAL A 212 5.10 -21.37 10.30
N GLU A 213 5.24 -20.36 9.43
CA GLU A 213 4.92 -20.51 8.01
C GLU A 213 5.91 -21.49 7.37
N GLU A 214 5.45 -22.39 6.49
CA GLU A 214 6.31 -23.45 5.97
C GLU A 214 6.61 -23.30 4.49
N TRP A 215 7.90 -23.33 4.12
CA TRP A 215 8.33 -23.37 2.73
C TRP A 215 7.86 -24.65 2.01
N CYS A 216 7.16 -24.47 0.89
CA CYS A 216 6.86 -25.55 -0.06
C CYS A 216 7.86 -25.56 -1.24
N HIS A 217 7.88 -26.63 -2.02
CA HIS A 217 8.74 -26.74 -3.21
C HIS A 217 8.39 -25.70 -4.28
N ASP A 218 7.11 -25.41 -4.45
CA ASP A 218 6.49 -24.79 -5.61
C ASP A 218 6.86 -23.32 -5.78
N TRP A 219 7.08 -22.91 -7.03
CA TRP A 219 6.96 -21.50 -7.40
C TRP A 219 5.50 -21.09 -7.40
N TYR A 220 5.20 -20.00 -6.71
CA TYR A 220 3.86 -19.43 -6.62
C TYR A 220 3.34 -18.99 -8.00
N GLY A 221 2.04 -19.20 -8.22
CA GLY A 221 1.32 -18.74 -9.40
C GLY A 221 -0.18 -19.04 -9.30
N PRO A 222 -0.99 -18.55 -10.26
CA PRO A 222 -2.44 -18.69 -10.22
C PRO A 222 -2.88 -20.15 -10.34
N TYR A 223 -4.01 -20.52 -9.72
CA TYR A 223 -4.60 -21.84 -9.96
C TYR A 223 -5.26 -21.92 -11.34
N THR A 224 -5.30 -23.13 -11.88
CA THR A 224 -6.08 -23.49 -13.08
C THR A 224 -7.33 -24.25 -12.66
N SER A 225 -8.42 -24.18 -13.44
CA SER A 225 -9.63 -24.99 -13.18
C SER A 225 -9.45 -26.49 -13.44
N ASP A 226 -8.38 -26.87 -14.15
CA ASP A 226 -8.15 -28.22 -14.64
C ASP A 226 -7.83 -29.21 -13.51
N ARG A 227 -8.13 -30.50 -13.73
CA ARG A 227 -7.67 -31.58 -12.84
C ARG A 227 -6.15 -31.69 -12.96
N GLN A 228 -5.46 -31.69 -11.83
CA GLN A 228 -4.02 -31.88 -11.76
C GLN A 228 -3.70 -33.24 -11.12
N THR A 229 -2.61 -33.86 -11.57
CA THR A 229 -2.11 -35.13 -11.06
C THR A 229 -0.67 -34.91 -10.64
N ASP A 230 -0.38 -35.15 -9.35
CA ASP A 230 0.91 -34.89 -8.71
C ASP A 230 1.51 -33.50 -9.06
N PRO A 231 0.82 -32.36 -8.83
CA PRO A 231 1.37 -31.05 -9.18
C PRO A 231 2.56 -30.67 -8.28
N ALA A 232 3.55 -30.03 -8.91
CA ALA A 232 4.76 -29.49 -8.27
C ALA A 232 4.98 -28.00 -8.60
N GLY A 233 3.89 -27.29 -8.92
CA GLY A 233 3.87 -25.85 -9.12
C GLY A 233 4.38 -25.39 -10.47
N TYR A 234 4.75 -24.11 -10.56
CA TYR A 234 5.25 -23.51 -11.78
C TYR A 234 6.75 -23.75 -11.99
N THR A 235 7.21 -23.75 -13.25
CA THR A 235 8.65 -23.89 -13.59
C THR A 235 9.52 -22.74 -13.09
N THR A 236 8.95 -21.55 -12.92
CA THR A 236 9.63 -20.30 -12.55
C THR A 236 8.65 -19.32 -11.90
N GLY A 237 9.11 -18.46 -11.00
CA GLY A 237 8.28 -17.38 -10.43
C GLY A 237 9.13 -16.27 -9.78
N SER A 238 8.45 -15.35 -9.08
CA SER A 238 9.11 -14.34 -8.21
C SER A 238 9.12 -14.74 -6.74
N PHE A 239 8.24 -15.67 -6.35
CA PHE A 239 8.01 -16.10 -4.97
C PHE A 239 7.87 -17.62 -4.91
N HIS A 240 8.40 -18.25 -3.86
CA HIS A 240 8.02 -19.61 -3.51
C HIS A 240 6.83 -19.57 -2.54
N VAL A 241 6.02 -20.64 -2.59
CA VAL A 241 4.85 -20.78 -1.73
C VAL A 241 5.26 -21.02 -0.27
N THR A 242 4.57 -20.36 0.66
CA THR A 242 4.50 -20.76 2.07
C THR A 242 3.06 -21.13 2.47
N ARG A 243 2.91 -22.02 3.46
CA ARG A 243 1.63 -22.53 3.96
C ARG A 243 1.57 -22.53 5.50
N GLY A 244 0.38 -22.78 6.07
CA GLY A 244 0.15 -22.98 7.51
C GLY A 244 -0.11 -21.72 8.36
N GLY A 245 0.25 -20.53 7.87
CA GLY A 245 0.31 -19.33 8.71
C GLY A 245 1.42 -19.44 9.75
N SER A 246 1.46 -18.57 10.75
CA SER A 246 2.45 -18.64 11.84
C SER A 246 1.85 -18.26 13.19
N HIS A 247 2.67 -18.36 14.23
CA HIS A 247 2.38 -17.83 15.56
C HIS A 247 2.00 -16.33 15.60
N GLY A 248 2.28 -15.56 14.55
CA GLY A 248 2.10 -14.09 14.48
C GLY A 248 1.20 -13.57 13.35
N THR A 249 0.50 -14.46 12.63
CA THR A 249 -0.49 -14.10 11.59
C THR A 249 -1.91 -14.10 12.17
N ASP A 250 -2.84 -13.32 11.63
CA ASP A 250 -4.27 -13.43 12.02
C ASP A 250 -4.83 -14.85 11.68
N VAL A 251 -5.81 -15.35 12.44
CA VAL A 251 -6.42 -16.71 12.28
C VAL A 251 -6.84 -17.03 10.83
N TYR A 252 -7.25 -16.01 10.09
CA TYR A 252 -7.56 -16.10 8.66
C TYR A 252 -6.48 -16.82 7.82
N TYR A 253 -5.20 -16.55 8.13
CA TYR A 253 -4.05 -17.05 7.38
C TYR A 253 -3.64 -18.47 7.78
N LEU A 254 -4.22 -19.02 8.85
CA LEU A 254 -3.96 -20.37 9.33
C LEU A 254 -4.85 -21.43 8.65
N ARG A 255 -5.73 -21.07 7.70
CA ARG A 255 -6.63 -22.05 7.06
C ARG A 255 -5.86 -23.05 6.19
N SER A 256 -6.39 -24.26 6.05
CA SER A 256 -5.85 -25.28 5.15
C SER A 256 -5.69 -24.79 3.70
N ALA A 257 -6.63 -23.96 3.23
CA ALA A 257 -6.65 -23.41 1.88
C ALA A 257 -5.70 -22.21 1.69
N ASN A 258 -5.27 -21.55 2.78
CA ASN A 258 -4.52 -20.31 2.69
C ASN A 258 -3.15 -20.58 2.09
N ARG A 259 -2.74 -19.72 1.17
CA ARG A 259 -1.46 -19.80 0.48
C ARG A 259 -0.78 -18.44 0.48
N MET A 260 0.51 -18.46 0.72
CA MET A 260 1.31 -17.28 1.01
C MET A 260 2.56 -17.33 0.13
N GLY A 261 3.26 -16.20 -0.02
CA GLY A 261 4.39 -16.11 -0.94
C GLY A 261 5.54 -15.30 -0.39
N ALA A 262 6.76 -15.77 -0.67
CA ALA A 262 7.98 -15.10 -0.23
C ALA A 262 9.08 -15.18 -1.29
N VAL A 263 9.84 -14.09 -1.43
CA VAL A 263 11.03 -14.02 -2.29
C VAL A 263 12.08 -15.00 -1.73
N PRO A 264 12.62 -15.94 -2.51
CA PRO A 264 13.30 -17.13 -1.97
C PRO A 264 14.63 -16.87 -1.26
N GLN A 265 15.22 -15.68 -1.38
CA GLN A 265 16.43 -15.29 -0.64
C GLN A 265 16.13 -14.82 0.80
N VAL A 266 14.85 -14.59 1.15
CA VAL A 266 14.43 -13.93 2.41
C VAL A 266 14.52 -14.88 3.61
N ARG A 267 15.12 -14.39 4.70
CA ARG A 267 15.19 -15.04 6.02
C ARG A 267 14.42 -14.19 7.02
N ASN A 268 13.48 -14.77 7.75
CA ASN A 268 12.63 -14.06 8.69
C ASN A 268 12.27 -14.94 9.91
N TRP A 269 11.70 -14.33 10.95
CA TRP A 269 11.39 -14.98 12.22
C TRP A 269 10.06 -15.76 12.26
N ILE A 270 9.28 -15.76 11.17
CA ILE A 270 7.98 -16.46 11.09
C ILE A 270 7.98 -17.65 10.14
N THR A 271 8.96 -17.79 9.24
CA THR A 271 9.02 -18.86 8.24
C THR A 271 10.09 -19.90 8.60
N GLY A 272 9.65 -21.16 8.69
CA GLY A 272 10.45 -22.37 8.80
C GLY A 272 10.09 -23.36 7.68
N PHE A 273 10.21 -24.67 7.96
CA PHE A 273 9.82 -25.72 7.01
C PHE A 273 9.66 -27.09 7.69
N ARG A 274 8.82 -27.95 7.10
CA ARG A 274 8.87 -29.42 7.30
C ARG A 274 9.31 -30.10 6.01
N ILE A 275 9.72 -31.37 6.08
CA ILE A 275 10.24 -32.12 4.93
C ILE A 275 9.39 -33.34 4.61
N ALA A 276 9.39 -33.71 3.33
CA ALA A 276 8.79 -34.93 2.80
C ALA A 276 9.86 -35.90 2.32
N ILE A 277 9.51 -37.19 2.29
CA ILE A 277 10.31 -38.26 1.68
C ILE A 277 9.57 -38.81 0.47
N GLY A 278 10.29 -38.90 -0.65
CA GLY A 278 9.79 -39.42 -1.91
C GLY A 278 10.34 -38.62 -3.09
N GLU A 279 10.29 -39.21 -4.29
CA GLU A 279 10.59 -38.45 -5.50
C GLU A 279 9.65 -37.25 -5.65
N LEU A 280 10.13 -36.20 -6.32
CA LEU A 280 9.23 -35.18 -6.83
C LEU A 280 8.40 -35.76 -7.98
N PRO A 281 7.22 -35.18 -8.25
CA PRO A 281 6.50 -35.44 -9.50
C PRO A 281 7.37 -35.15 -10.73
N ASP A 282 7.09 -35.83 -11.84
CA ASP A 282 7.87 -35.68 -13.07
C ASP A 282 7.75 -34.25 -13.63
N LYS A 283 8.74 -33.78 -14.39
CA LYS A 283 8.78 -32.41 -14.96
C LYS A 283 7.58 -32.09 -15.85
N ALA A 284 6.88 -33.10 -16.37
CA ALA A 284 5.63 -32.94 -17.10
C ALA A 284 4.46 -32.41 -16.24
N ALA A 285 4.55 -32.52 -14.91
CA ALA A 285 3.58 -31.96 -13.95
C ALA A 285 3.89 -30.51 -13.54
N LEU A 286 5.01 -29.92 -14.02
CA LEU A 286 5.31 -28.50 -13.79
C LEU A 286 4.52 -27.63 -14.77
N LEU A 287 3.79 -26.66 -14.23
CA LEU A 287 3.07 -25.69 -15.03
C LEU A 287 4.04 -24.69 -15.67
N THR A 288 3.94 -24.50 -16.98
CA THR A 288 4.64 -23.40 -17.66
C THR A 288 3.79 -22.14 -17.60
N GLN A 289 4.23 -21.15 -16.82
CA GLN A 289 3.57 -19.86 -16.77
C GLN A 289 3.86 -19.09 -18.07
N PRO A 290 2.86 -18.57 -18.80
CA PRO A 290 3.14 -17.63 -19.88
C PRO A 290 3.84 -16.40 -19.28
N LEU A 291 4.89 -15.91 -19.94
CA LEU A 291 5.71 -14.80 -19.45
C LEU A 291 4.83 -13.63 -19.01
N GLN A 292 4.82 -13.33 -17.70
CA GLN A 292 3.93 -12.34 -17.11
C GLN A 292 4.19 -10.96 -17.72
N ARG A 293 3.20 -10.44 -18.43
CA ARG A 293 3.22 -9.10 -19.03
C ARG A 293 2.41 -8.16 -18.16
N TYR A 294 3.11 -7.24 -17.50
CA TYR A 294 2.52 -6.23 -16.64
C TYR A 294 1.97 -5.04 -17.44
N GLN A 295 2.41 -4.88 -18.69
CA GLN A 295 1.97 -3.83 -19.61
C GLN A 295 1.79 -4.41 -21.02
N GLN A 296 0.84 -3.88 -21.79
CA GLN A 296 0.44 -4.44 -23.08
C GLN A 296 0.47 -3.41 -24.22
N ASN A 297 0.65 -3.89 -25.45
CA ASN A 297 0.63 -3.08 -26.67
C ASN A 297 1.60 -1.88 -26.64
N VAL A 298 2.75 -2.02 -25.97
CA VAL A 298 3.73 -0.94 -25.80
C VAL A 298 4.50 -0.72 -27.10
N VAL A 299 4.53 0.53 -27.56
CA VAL A 299 5.09 0.90 -28.88
C VAL A 299 6.50 1.51 -28.70
N PRO A 300 7.55 0.97 -29.34
CA PRO A 300 8.90 1.55 -29.27
C PRO A 300 8.96 2.89 -30.03
N ARG A 301 9.75 3.84 -29.52
CA ARG A 301 9.98 5.15 -30.15
C ARG A 301 11.46 5.54 -30.04
N THR A 302 11.94 6.35 -30.97
CA THR A 302 13.32 6.87 -30.97
C THR A 302 13.47 8.07 -30.03
N LYS A 303 14.67 8.29 -29.48
CA LYS A 303 14.98 9.47 -28.62
C LYS A 303 14.61 10.81 -29.31
N LYS A 304 14.78 10.91 -30.64
CA LYS A 304 14.40 12.08 -31.46
C LYS A 304 12.88 12.29 -31.61
N GLN A 305 12.07 11.24 -31.50
CA GLN A 305 10.61 11.38 -31.48
C GLN A 305 10.14 11.88 -30.11
N ILE A 306 10.65 11.27 -29.04
CA ILE A 306 10.18 11.55 -27.67
C ILE A 306 10.67 12.90 -27.14
N SER A 307 11.79 13.41 -27.63
CA SER A 307 12.30 14.76 -27.30
C SER A 307 11.47 15.92 -27.86
N LYS A 308 10.38 15.64 -28.60
CA LYS A 308 9.48 16.70 -29.10
C LYS A 308 8.56 17.16 -27.97
N GLY A 309 8.87 18.32 -27.40
CA GLY A 309 8.03 19.02 -26.42
C GLY A 309 7.25 20.19 -27.03
N PRO A 310 6.46 20.90 -26.20
CA PRO A 310 5.94 22.22 -26.56
C PRO A 310 7.08 23.24 -26.66
N ASP A 311 6.74 24.40 -27.23
CA ASP A 311 7.63 25.56 -27.32
C ASP A 311 8.16 25.96 -25.92
N PRO A 312 9.49 25.90 -25.67
CA PRO A 312 10.07 26.16 -24.35
C PRO A 312 10.00 27.64 -23.96
N ASP A 313 9.84 28.56 -24.91
CA ASP A 313 9.76 30.01 -24.65
C ASP A 313 8.32 30.48 -24.34
N LYS A 314 7.33 29.59 -24.48
CA LYS A 314 5.92 29.85 -24.14
C LYS A 314 5.50 29.08 -22.89
N PRO A 315 4.70 29.68 -21.98
CA PRO A 315 4.13 28.94 -20.86
C PRO A 315 3.32 27.74 -21.35
N TYR A 316 3.66 26.54 -20.87
CA TYR A 316 2.87 25.34 -21.09
C TYR A 316 2.41 24.77 -19.74
N PHE A 317 1.11 24.47 -19.64
CA PHE A 317 0.50 23.76 -18.53
C PHE A 317 -0.56 22.80 -19.05
N LYS A 318 -0.69 21.66 -18.37
CA LYS A 318 -1.75 20.68 -18.60
C LYS A 318 -2.07 19.92 -17.32
N GLY A 319 -3.34 19.88 -16.95
CA GLY A 319 -3.81 19.20 -15.75
C GLY A 319 -5.06 19.87 -15.16
N PRO A 320 -5.61 19.34 -14.07
CA PRO A 320 -5.28 18.04 -13.50
C PRO A 320 -5.86 16.92 -14.38
N ARG A 321 -5.05 15.89 -14.67
CA ARG A 321 -5.51 14.65 -15.29
C ARG A 321 -5.65 13.59 -14.20
N ARG A 322 -6.78 12.92 -14.11
CA ARG A 322 -6.92 11.75 -13.21
C ARG A 322 -6.00 10.64 -13.71
N PHE A 323 -5.27 10.00 -12.80
CA PHE A 323 -4.52 8.77 -13.09
C PHE A 323 -5.02 7.61 -12.22
N GLY A 324 -4.58 6.39 -12.54
CA GLY A 324 -5.07 5.16 -11.91
C GLY A 324 -6.44 4.71 -12.43
N ASN A 325 -7.37 5.65 -12.70
CA ASN A 325 -8.63 5.39 -13.39
C ASN A 325 -9.35 4.10 -12.94
N ILE A 326 -9.52 3.99 -11.62
CA ILE A 326 -10.20 2.86 -10.98
C ILE A 326 -11.72 3.01 -11.19
N PRO A 327 -12.42 1.99 -11.76
CA PRO A 327 -13.88 1.98 -11.85
C PRO A 327 -14.49 2.03 -10.45
N VAL A 328 -15.61 2.75 -10.33
CA VAL A 328 -16.18 3.11 -9.01
C VAL A 328 -16.70 1.89 -8.25
N ASP A 329 -17.16 0.87 -8.97
CA ASP A 329 -17.72 -0.40 -8.50
C ASP A 329 -16.66 -1.49 -8.20
N MET A 330 -15.39 -1.26 -8.53
CA MET A 330 -14.35 -2.29 -8.43
C MET A 330 -13.63 -2.26 -7.07
N SER A 331 -13.89 -3.29 -6.25
CA SER A 331 -13.06 -3.70 -5.11
C SER A 331 -12.45 -5.06 -5.43
N GLY A 332 -11.13 -5.20 -5.36
CA GLY A 332 -10.44 -6.41 -5.82
C GLY A 332 -8.93 -6.37 -5.56
N PRO A 333 -8.18 -7.38 -6.04
CA PRO A 333 -6.77 -7.58 -5.64
C PRO A 333 -5.82 -6.44 -6.03
N VAL A 334 -6.22 -5.54 -6.93
CA VAL A 334 -5.44 -4.36 -7.34
C VAL A 334 -5.92 -3.06 -6.66
N PHE A 335 -7.14 -3.04 -6.12
CA PHE A 335 -7.85 -1.82 -5.71
C PHE A 335 -8.62 -1.99 -4.41
N ALA A 336 -8.26 -1.17 -3.43
CA ALA A 336 -8.96 -1.00 -2.17
C ALA A 336 -9.13 0.50 -1.83
N SER A 337 -9.72 0.82 -0.68
CA SER A 337 -10.14 2.16 -0.26
C SER A 337 -9.01 3.19 -0.19
N HIS A 338 -7.80 2.75 0.17
CA HIS A 338 -6.68 3.60 0.54
C HIS A 338 -5.54 3.43 -0.46
N ASN A 339 -5.27 4.49 -1.24
CA ASN A 339 -4.30 4.49 -2.35
C ASN A 339 -3.24 5.56 -2.10
N HIS A 340 -1.95 5.17 -2.04
CA HIS A 340 -0.93 6.02 -1.44
C HIS A 340 0.49 5.73 -1.95
N ASN A 341 1.45 6.57 -1.52
CA ASN A 341 2.87 6.53 -1.89
C ASN A 341 3.17 6.38 -3.40
N THR A 342 2.75 7.38 -4.17
CA THR A 342 2.82 7.37 -5.64
C THR A 342 4.24 7.64 -6.16
N SER A 343 4.55 7.09 -7.34
CA SER A 343 5.84 7.22 -8.04
C SER A 343 5.62 7.30 -9.55
N ILE A 344 6.40 8.13 -10.26
CA ILE A 344 6.32 8.25 -11.74
C ILE A 344 7.70 8.15 -12.39
N VAL A 345 7.78 7.55 -13.58
CA VAL A 345 8.96 7.54 -14.46
C VAL A 345 8.57 7.79 -15.92
N GLU A 346 9.50 8.34 -16.69
CA GLU A 346 9.49 8.27 -18.14
C GLU A 346 10.07 6.91 -18.56
N CYS A 347 9.36 6.21 -19.43
CA CYS A 347 9.86 4.99 -20.08
C CYS A 347 10.82 5.35 -21.23
N PRO A 348 11.76 4.46 -21.62
CA PRO A 348 12.65 4.69 -22.77
C PRO A 348 11.95 5.07 -24.10
N ASN A 349 10.69 4.68 -24.28
CA ASN A 349 9.83 5.00 -25.42
C ASN A 349 8.99 6.29 -25.27
N GLY A 350 9.22 7.08 -24.21
CA GLY A 350 8.54 8.34 -23.93
C GLY A 350 7.13 8.23 -23.33
N ASP A 351 6.61 7.02 -23.11
CA ASP A 351 5.42 6.85 -22.27
C ASP A 351 5.77 7.23 -20.81
N LEU A 352 4.76 7.53 -20.00
CA LEU A 352 4.93 7.60 -18.54
C LEU A 352 4.36 6.35 -17.89
N LEU A 353 5.04 5.83 -16.89
CA LEU A 353 4.55 4.77 -16.02
C LEU A 353 4.44 5.32 -14.60
N THR A 354 3.27 5.17 -13.97
CA THR A 354 3.03 5.53 -12.57
C THR A 354 2.69 4.29 -11.76
N SER A 355 3.05 4.30 -10.48
CA SER A 355 2.74 3.24 -9.52
C SER A 355 2.39 3.79 -8.14
N TRP A 356 1.63 3.03 -7.35
CA TRP A 356 1.21 3.35 -5.98
C TRP A 356 0.88 2.04 -5.24
N PHE A 357 0.78 2.07 -3.91
CA PHE A 357 0.18 0.95 -3.17
C PHE A 357 -1.33 1.19 -2.96
N SER A 358 -2.10 0.10 -2.99
CA SER A 358 -3.54 0.06 -2.66
C SER A 358 -3.75 -0.89 -1.49
N THR A 359 -4.62 -0.53 -0.54
CA THR A 359 -4.86 -1.32 0.68
C THR A 359 -6.18 -0.95 1.34
N VAL A 360 -6.67 -1.78 2.27
CA VAL A 360 -7.79 -1.45 3.16
C VAL A 360 -7.25 -0.77 4.42
N SER A 361 -6.07 -1.18 4.90
CA SER A 361 -5.38 -0.54 6.03
C SER A 361 -3.86 -0.65 5.88
N GLU A 362 -3.08 0.40 6.16
CA GLU A 362 -1.62 0.40 5.88
C GLU A 362 -0.81 -0.70 6.60
N GLY A 363 -1.34 -1.32 7.67
CA GLY A 363 -0.76 -2.51 8.30
C GLY A 363 -1.35 -3.85 7.83
N GLY A 364 -2.10 -3.86 6.73
CA GLY A 364 -2.75 -5.05 6.17
C GLY A 364 -1.80 -5.88 5.30
N ARG A 365 -2.01 -7.21 5.26
CA ARG A 365 -1.31 -8.12 4.33
C ARG A 365 -2.02 -8.21 2.96
N GLU A 366 -3.08 -7.44 2.76
CA GLU A 366 -3.75 -7.25 1.46
C GLU A 366 -3.18 -6.08 0.64
N MET A 367 -2.03 -5.53 1.03
CA MET A 367 -1.46 -4.37 0.36
C MET A 367 -0.80 -4.81 -0.94
N VAL A 368 -1.33 -4.32 -2.05
CA VAL A 368 -0.86 -4.54 -3.41
C VAL A 368 -0.19 -3.27 -3.97
N GLN A 369 0.70 -3.41 -4.95
CA GLN A 369 1.17 -2.28 -5.75
C GLN A 369 0.53 -2.26 -7.14
N GLY A 370 -0.21 -1.20 -7.45
CA GLY A 370 -0.82 -0.95 -8.76
C GLY A 370 0.08 -0.08 -9.66
N CYS A 371 -0.17 -0.13 -10.96
CA CYS A 371 0.40 0.78 -11.94
C CYS A 371 -0.59 1.19 -13.03
N SER A 372 -0.29 2.29 -13.72
CA SER A 372 -1.02 2.81 -14.88
C SER A 372 -0.03 3.51 -15.82
N ARG A 373 -0.37 3.61 -17.10
CA ARG A 373 0.47 4.20 -18.14
C ARG A 373 -0.23 5.38 -18.81
N LEU A 374 0.53 6.42 -19.10
CA LEU A 374 0.15 7.45 -20.06
C LEU A 374 1.01 7.26 -21.31
N ARG A 375 0.39 6.86 -22.41
CA ARG A 375 1.10 6.69 -23.69
C ARG A 375 1.60 8.06 -24.18
N TRP A 376 2.79 8.10 -24.77
CA TRP A 376 3.34 9.33 -25.34
C TRP A 376 2.38 9.94 -26.36
N GLY A 377 2.04 11.21 -26.17
CA GLY A 377 1.09 11.95 -27.00
C GLY A 377 -0.38 11.88 -26.57
N GLU A 378 -0.75 10.98 -25.66
CA GLU A 378 -2.14 10.79 -25.24
C GLU A 378 -2.60 11.75 -24.13
N GLU A 379 -3.93 11.81 -23.97
CA GLU A 379 -4.61 12.62 -22.96
C GLU A 379 -4.93 11.89 -21.66
N GLN A 380 -5.24 10.60 -21.76
CA GLN A 380 -5.79 9.80 -20.67
C GLN A 380 -4.81 8.72 -20.21
N TRP A 381 -4.76 8.53 -18.89
CA TRP A 381 -4.10 7.38 -18.28
C TRP A 381 -4.89 6.11 -18.56
N GLU A 382 -4.19 5.01 -18.84
CA GLU A 382 -4.80 3.69 -19.01
C GLU A 382 -5.43 3.17 -17.71
N GLN A 383 -6.38 2.24 -17.85
CA GLN A 383 -6.91 1.46 -16.74
C GLN A 383 -5.75 0.90 -15.90
N ALA A 384 -5.82 1.07 -14.58
CA ALA A 384 -4.80 0.52 -13.70
C ALA A 384 -4.75 -1.02 -13.74
N SER A 385 -3.57 -1.54 -13.45
CA SER A 385 -3.22 -2.96 -13.45
C SER A 385 -2.24 -3.27 -12.32
N GLN A 386 -2.15 -4.53 -11.91
CA GLN A 386 -1.21 -4.97 -10.88
C GLN A 386 0.23 -4.78 -11.35
N LEU A 387 1.07 -4.17 -10.52
CA LEU A 387 2.52 -4.08 -10.73
C LEU A 387 3.23 -5.17 -9.91
N TRP A 388 2.91 -5.27 -8.63
CA TRP A 388 3.55 -6.20 -7.69
C TRP A 388 2.56 -6.58 -6.60
N ASP A 389 2.57 -7.86 -6.24
CA ASP A 389 1.82 -8.45 -5.13
C ASP A 389 2.65 -9.64 -4.65
N ALA A 390 3.23 -9.55 -3.46
CA ALA A 390 3.85 -10.66 -2.77
C ALA A 390 2.76 -11.32 -1.89
N PRO A 391 2.33 -12.56 -2.21
CA PRO A 391 1.08 -13.10 -1.67
C PRO A 391 1.04 -13.14 -0.13
N ASP A 392 -0.02 -12.57 0.43
CA ASP A 392 -0.19 -12.35 1.87
C ASP A 392 0.99 -11.63 2.53
N ARG A 393 1.51 -10.57 1.89
CA ARG A 393 2.53 -9.67 2.45
C ARG A 393 2.03 -8.24 2.44
N ASN A 394 2.61 -7.43 3.32
CA ASN A 394 2.40 -5.99 3.27
C ASN A 394 3.38 -5.40 2.25
N ASP A 395 2.96 -5.20 1.00
CA ASP A 395 3.81 -4.57 -0.03
C ASP A 395 3.88 -3.05 0.09
N SER A 396 4.25 -2.57 1.27
CA SER A 396 4.65 -1.18 1.43
C SER A 396 5.92 -0.87 0.62
N GLY A 397 6.27 0.42 0.54
CA GLY A 397 7.42 0.89 -0.22
C GLY A 397 7.29 0.63 -1.73
N ASN A 398 6.94 1.68 -2.47
CA ASN A 398 6.79 1.63 -3.91
C ASN A 398 7.64 2.74 -4.54
N ARG A 399 8.64 2.38 -5.36
CA ARG A 399 9.28 3.33 -6.29
C ARG A 399 9.57 2.72 -7.65
N LEU A 400 9.37 3.57 -8.65
CA LEU A 400 9.94 3.43 -9.97
C LEU A 400 11.08 4.44 -10.12
N TRP A 401 12.18 4.02 -10.77
CA TRP A 401 13.29 4.89 -11.15
C TRP A 401 13.80 4.52 -12.53
N TYR A 402 14.08 5.50 -13.38
CA TYR A 402 14.66 5.29 -14.71
C TYR A 402 16.10 5.80 -14.71
N ASP A 403 17.03 4.99 -15.23
CA ASP A 403 18.46 5.31 -15.21
C ASP A 403 18.90 6.37 -16.24
N GLY A 404 17.99 6.77 -17.13
CA GLY A 404 18.22 7.71 -18.22
C GLY A 404 18.74 7.07 -19.52
N LYS A 405 19.01 5.76 -19.53
CA LYS A 405 19.58 5.03 -20.67
C LYS A 405 18.53 4.15 -21.34
N ASP A 406 18.12 3.08 -20.65
CA ASP A 406 17.27 1.99 -21.14
C ASP A 406 16.53 1.19 -20.04
N THR A 407 16.91 1.31 -18.75
CA THR A 407 16.46 0.39 -17.70
C THR A 407 15.60 1.12 -16.67
N ILE A 408 14.38 0.60 -16.45
CA ILE A 408 13.48 1.00 -15.37
C ILE A 408 13.68 0.04 -14.19
N TYR A 409 13.87 0.57 -13.00
CA TYR A 409 14.00 -0.16 -11.75
C TYR A 409 12.71 -0.02 -10.94
N HIS A 410 12.24 -1.12 -10.37
CA HIS A 410 11.14 -1.16 -9.39
C HIS A 410 11.71 -1.59 -8.05
N PHE A 411 11.45 -0.78 -7.03
CA PHE A 411 11.85 -0.98 -5.64
C PHE A 411 10.58 -1.28 -4.82
N ALA A 412 10.53 -2.45 -4.20
CA ALA A 412 9.43 -2.93 -3.38
C ALA A 412 9.93 -3.24 -1.95
N ASN A 413 9.10 -3.02 -0.93
CA ASN A 413 9.41 -3.32 0.47
C ASN A 413 8.37 -4.25 1.11
N PRO A 414 8.30 -5.53 0.68
CA PRO A 414 7.41 -6.51 1.31
C PRO A 414 7.79 -6.72 2.78
N SER A 415 6.80 -6.56 3.65
CA SER A 415 6.88 -6.91 5.08
C SER A 415 6.03 -8.14 5.39
N PHE A 416 6.55 -8.97 6.30
CA PHE A 416 6.01 -10.29 6.65
C PHE A 416 5.10 -10.25 7.87
N ALA A 417 4.92 -9.08 8.47
CA ALA A 417 3.90 -8.82 9.49
C ALA A 417 3.44 -7.36 9.37
N ALA A 418 2.41 -6.98 10.12
CA ALA A 418 1.87 -5.61 10.13
C ALA A 418 2.79 -4.56 10.82
N VAL A 419 4.10 -4.75 10.71
CA VAL A 419 5.16 -3.95 11.33
C VAL A 419 5.97 -3.25 10.24
N SER A 420 6.41 -2.02 10.52
CA SER A 420 7.26 -1.21 9.64
C SER A 420 8.72 -1.68 9.63
N MET A 421 8.93 -2.98 9.41
CA MET A 421 10.22 -3.62 9.27
C MET A 421 10.17 -4.42 7.98
N ASP A 422 10.90 -3.96 6.98
CA ASP A 422 10.75 -4.41 5.61
C ASP A 422 12.12 -4.84 5.06
N ILE A 423 12.15 -5.71 4.05
CA ILE A 423 13.34 -5.87 3.20
C ILE A 423 13.31 -4.84 2.07
N LEU A 424 14.38 -4.72 1.29
CA LEU A 424 14.34 -4.07 -0.02
C LEU A 424 14.49 -5.11 -1.14
N ALA A 425 13.45 -5.28 -1.94
CA ALA A 425 13.49 -6.04 -3.19
C ALA A 425 13.63 -5.09 -4.39
N ILE A 426 14.48 -5.44 -5.35
CA ILE A 426 14.69 -4.67 -6.59
C ILE A 426 14.52 -5.60 -7.79
N ARG A 427 13.83 -5.12 -8.83
CA ARG A 427 13.75 -5.77 -10.15
C ARG A 427 13.82 -4.75 -11.29
N GLU A 428 14.20 -5.22 -12.46
CA GLU A 428 14.51 -4.39 -13.64
C GLU A 428 13.58 -4.69 -14.80
N SER A 429 13.25 -3.67 -15.59
CA SER A 429 12.60 -3.79 -16.90
C SER A 429 13.41 -3.06 -17.96
N LYS A 430 13.68 -3.77 -19.07
CA LYS A 430 14.46 -3.28 -20.23
C LYS A 430 13.61 -3.19 -21.51
N ASP A 431 12.30 -3.34 -21.36
CA ASP A 431 11.31 -3.36 -22.44
C ASP A 431 10.17 -2.34 -22.22
N ASN A 432 10.44 -1.29 -21.46
CA ASN A 432 9.50 -0.21 -21.09
C ASN A 432 8.39 -0.64 -20.10
N GLY A 433 8.68 -1.58 -19.20
CA GLY A 433 7.75 -2.05 -18.17
C GLY A 433 6.82 -3.17 -18.63
N VAL A 434 7.06 -3.80 -19.78
CA VAL A 434 6.24 -4.94 -20.27
C VAL A 434 6.53 -6.18 -19.44
N THR A 435 7.82 -6.49 -19.23
CA THR A 435 8.28 -7.56 -18.33
C THR A 435 9.26 -7.02 -17.30
N TRP A 436 9.42 -7.78 -16.22
CA TRP A 436 10.37 -7.48 -15.14
C TRP A 436 11.22 -8.70 -14.84
N SER A 437 12.46 -8.49 -14.39
CA SER A 437 13.32 -9.54 -13.88
C SER A 437 12.73 -10.21 -12.63
N VAL A 438 13.20 -11.42 -12.31
CA VAL A 438 13.06 -11.99 -10.97
C VAL A 438 13.61 -10.97 -9.95
N PRO A 439 12.93 -10.75 -8.81
CA PRO A 439 13.40 -9.84 -7.77
C PRO A 439 14.70 -10.34 -7.13
N ARG A 440 15.61 -9.41 -6.85
CA ARG A 440 16.75 -9.63 -5.96
C ARG A 440 16.53 -8.88 -4.65
N VAL A 441 16.92 -9.47 -3.54
CA VAL A 441 16.91 -8.80 -2.24
C VAL A 441 18.20 -7.98 -2.11
N ALA A 442 18.06 -6.67 -2.01
CA ALA A 442 19.16 -5.71 -1.92
C ALA A 442 19.50 -5.32 -0.47
N LEU A 443 18.49 -5.28 0.41
CA LEU A 443 18.63 -5.12 1.85
C LEU A 443 17.83 -6.25 2.52
N PRO A 444 18.48 -7.36 2.95
CA PRO A 444 17.79 -8.56 3.43
C PRO A 444 17.40 -8.51 4.91
N GLU A 445 17.93 -7.56 5.67
CA GLU A 445 17.60 -7.38 7.08
C GLU A 445 16.26 -6.66 7.22
N PHE A 446 15.27 -7.31 7.85
CA PHE A 446 14.04 -6.65 8.24
C PHE A 446 14.31 -5.55 9.27
N ALA A 447 14.19 -4.30 8.85
CA ALA A 447 14.41 -3.15 9.72
C ALA A 447 13.58 -1.95 9.26
N ARG A 448 13.44 -0.96 10.16
CA ARG A 448 12.89 0.36 9.79
C ARG A 448 13.83 1.06 8.79
N GLY A 449 13.26 1.78 7.84
CA GLY A 449 14.02 2.62 6.92
C GLY A 449 14.87 1.84 5.90
N GLN A 450 14.41 0.67 5.47
CA GLN A 450 15.02 -0.08 4.35
C GLN A 450 14.44 0.34 2.99
N GLY A 451 13.28 1.01 2.97
CA GLY A 451 12.57 1.43 1.75
C GLY A 451 12.73 2.91 1.36
N PRO A 452 12.55 3.26 0.08
CA PRO A 452 12.54 4.64 -0.39
C PRO A 452 11.30 5.43 0.07
N ALA A 453 11.53 6.45 0.89
CA ALA A 453 10.52 7.42 1.29
C ALA A 453 10.22 8.47 0.20
N ASN A 454 11.27 9.00 -0.43
CA ASN A 454 11.18 10.00 -1.49
C ASN A 454 11.80 9.50 -2.81
N MET A 455 12.04 10.39 -3.77
CA MET A 455 12.53 10.04 -5.10
C MET A 455 13.99 9.55 -5.05
N ILE A 456 14.29 8.53 -5.87
CA ILE A 456 15.64 8.02 -6.09
C ILE A 456 16.30 8.85 -7.20
N PHE A 457 17.57 9.21 -7.02
CA PHE A 457 18.31 10.04 -7.97
C PHE A 457 19.79 9.61 -8.07
N ARG A 458 20.49 10.13 -9.08
CA ARG A 458 21.91 9.88 -9.33
C ARG A 458 22.72 11.14 -9.06
N LEU A 459 23.84 11.02 -8.35
CA LEU A 459 24.81 12.09 -8.14
C LEU A 459 25.69 12.28 -9.38
N LYS A 460 26.37 13.43 -9.44
CA LYS A 460 27.39 13.77 -10.45
C LYS A 460 28.55 12.77 -10.51
N ASP A 461 28.87 12.12 -9.40
CA ASP A 461 29.89 11.06 -9.33
C ASP A 461 29.40 9.67 -9.81
N GLY A 462 28.13 9.56 -10.23
CA GLY A 462 27.50 8.33 -10.71
C GLY A 462 26.79 7.50 -9.64
N SER A 463 27.03 7.77 -8.35
CA SER A 463 26.37 7.08 -7.22
C SER A 463 24.85 7.27 -7.25
N ILE A 464 24.11 6.28 -6.77
CA ILE A 464 22.65 6.32 -6.69
C ILE A 464 22.25 6.56 -5.23
N VAL A 465 21.35 7.50 -4.99
CA VAL A 465 20.90 7.92 -3.67
C VAL A 465 19.41 7.60 -3.48
N MET A 466 19.10 6.95 -2.36
CA MET A 466 17.76 6.57 -1.96
C MET A 466 17.42 7.16 -0.58
N PRO A 467 16.59 8.22 -0.50
CA PRO A 467 16.10 8.77 0.76
C PRO A 467 15.12 7.82 1.45
N THR A 468 15.25 7.65 2.76
CA THR A 468 14.45 6.76 3.62
C THR A 468 14.08 7.45 4.94
N ASP A 469 13.17 6.90 5.74
CA ASP A 469 12.73 7.49 7.02
C ASP A 469 13.12 6.64 8.24
N PHE A 470 13.60 7.30 9.29
CA PHE A 470 14.04 6.67 10.55
C PHE A 470 13.78 7.54 11.81
N GLY A 471 13.04 8.66 11.66
CA GLY A 471 12.84 9.67 12.69
C GLY A 471 12.82 11.05 12.01
N GLY A 472 13.99 11.48 11.55
CA GLY A 472 14.14 12.25 10.32
C GLY A 472 14.31 11.34 9.09
N SER A 473 14.62 11.91 7.92
CA SER A 473 15.02 11.14 6.75
C SER A 473 16.54 10.91 6.72
N ARG A 474 16.97 9.71 6.30
CA ARG A 474 18.37 9.35 6.01
C ARG A 474 18.55 9.08 4.53
N VAL A 475 19.80 8.94 4.07
CA VAL A 475 20.11 8.51 2.71
C VAL A 475 20.87 7.18 2.70
N TRP A 476 20.45 6.28 1.80
CA TRP A 476 21.24 5.13 1.37
C TRP A 476 21.96 5.48 0.06
N ILE A 477 23.20 5.03 -0.09
CA ILE A 477 24.03 5.30 -1.28
C ILE A 477 24.59 3.99 -1.85
N SER A 478 24.34 3.75 -3.13
CA SER A 478 24.99 2.69 -3.92
C SER A 478 26.03 3.30 -4.88
N ARG A 479 27.15 2.60 -5.08
CA ARG A 479 28.25 3.02 -5.98
C ARG A 479 28.52 2.01 -7.11
N ASP A 480 27.68 1.00 -7.21
CA ASP A 480 27.85 -0.22 -8.00
C ASP A 480 26.52 -0.61 -8.66
N GLU A 481 25.83 0.38 -9.23
CA GLU A 481 24.58 0.22 -9.98
C GLU A 481 23.50 -0.56 -9.22
N THR A 482 23.28 -0.18 -7.95
CA THR A 482 22.28 -0.71 -7.00
C THR A 482 22.58 -2.09 -6.39
N LEU A 483 23.76 -2.67 -6.63
CA LEU A 483 24.14 -3.98 -6.09
C LEU A 483 24.35 -3.95 -4.57
N THR A 484 25.12 -3.00 -4.04
CA THR A 484 25.31 -2.78 -2.60
C THR A 484 24.89 -1.37 -2.20
N TRP A 485 24.53 -1.20 -0.93
CA TRP A 485 24.03 0.05 -0.37
C TRP A 485 24.67 0.33 0.98
N LYS A 486 25.18 1.55 1.18
CA LYS A 486 25.64 2.06 2.49
C LYS A 486 24.64 3.10 3.01
N ARG A 487 24.12 2.92 4.22
CA ARG A 487 23.33 3.94 4.92
C ARG A 487 24.26 5.00 5.50
N ALA A 488 23.93 6.27 5.30
CA ALA A 488 24.59 7.38 5.97
C ALA A 488 24.09 7.55 7.42
N SER A 489 24.93 8.11 8.27
CA SER A 489 24.72 8.17 9.71
C SER A 489 23.72 9.25 10.13
N GLY A 490 23.66 10.37 9.41
CA GLY A 490 22.91 11.56 9.78
C GLY A 490 21.46 11.58 9.28
N GLU A 491 20.62 12.32 10.00
CA GLU A 491 19.20 12.53 9.68
C GLU A 491 18.92 13.98 9.31
N THR A 492 17.95 14.20 8.41
CA THR A 492 17.39 15.53 8.14
C THR A 492 16.51 15.98 9.29
N ALA A 493 16.36 17.30 9.47
CA ALA A 493 15.31 17.84 10.33
C ALA A 493 13.94 17.59 9.67
N GLY A 494 13.12 16.70 10.25
CA GLY A 494 11.87 16.22 9.66
C GLY A 494 12.05 15.06 8.68
N TYR A 495 10.93 14.44 8.28
CA TYR A 495 10.88 13.15 7.56
C TYR A 495 10.19 13.26 6.18
N HIS A 496 10.12 12.16 5.43
CA HIS A 496 9.78 12.08 4.00
C HIS A 496 10.52 13.10 3.10
N ALA A 497 11.70 13.56 3.50
CA ALA A 497 12.37 14.68 2.87
C ALA A 497 12.76 14.34 1.41
N PRO A 498 12.33 15.13 0.40
CA PRO A 498 12.95 15.07 -0.91
C PRO A 498 14.38 15.61 -0.81
N VAL A 499 15.32 14.97 -1.50
CA VAL A 499 16.75 15.29 -1.44
C VAL A 499 17.28 15.50 -2.87
N ILE A 500 18.16 16.46 -3.06
CA ILE A 500 18.92 16.66 -4.30
C ILE A 500 20.40 16.90 -4.02
N GLU A 501 21.22 16.82 -5.06
CA GLU A 501 22.58 17.36 -5.09
C GLU A 501 22.57 18.81 -5.60
N LEU A 502 23.31 19.68 -4.92
CA LEU A 502 23.57 21.07 -5.26
C LEU A 502 24.69 21.19 -6.31
N ASP A 503 24.91 22.39 -6.83
CA ASP A 503 25.95 22.61 -7.83
C ASP A 503 27.37 22.38 -7.32
N ASP A 504 27.60 22.66 -6.03
CA ASP A 504 28.84 22.40 -5.31
C ASP A 504 28.96 20.97 -4.72
N GLY A 505 28.01 20.07 -5.00
CA GLY A 505 28.05 18.66 -4.57
C GLY A 505 27.54 18.41 -3.14
N ARG A 506 27.09 19.45 -2.42
CA ARG A 506 26.36 19.28 -1.16
C ARG A 506 24.98 18.69 -1.41
N LEU A 507 24.39 18.04 -0.40
CA LEU A 507 23.00 17.60 -0.45
C LEU A 507 22.08 18.65 0.20
N MET A 508 20.92 18.89 -0.40
CA MET A 508 19.84 19.73 0.15
C MET A 508 18.56 18.92 0.31
N ALA A 509 17.86 19.11 1.43
CA ALA A 509 16.59 18.46 1.73
C ALA A 509 15.61 19.36 2.49
N PHE A 510 14.31 19.05 2.41
CA PHE A 510 13.24 19.75 3.17
C PHE A 510 12.38 18.75 3.94
N GLY A 511 12.23 18.88 5.25
CA GLY A 511 11.55 17.88 6.07
C GLY A 511 10.08 18.16 6.38
N ARG A 512 9.27 17.10 6.45
CA ARG A 512 7.88 17.13 6.94
C ARG A 512 7.80 17.04 8.47
N GLY A 513 6.74 17.60 9.05
CA GLY A 513 6.30 17.31 10.41
C GLY A 513 7.15 17.92 11.54
N GLY A 514 8.10 18.78 11.20
CA GLY A 514 8.78 19.68 12.13
C GLY A 514 8.73 21.11 11.58
N ASN A 515 9.20 22.08 12.37
CA ASN A 515 9.45 23.44 11.91
C ASN A 515 10.70 24.02 12.58
N ILE A 516 11.32 25.00 11.93
CA ILE A 516 12.35 25.87 12.51
C ILE A 516 11.86 27.30 12.28
N ASP A 517 11.75 28.07 13.36
CA ASP A 517 11.18 29.44 13.37
C ASP A 517 9.80 29.55 12.68
N GLY A 518 8.95 28.53 12.86
CA GLY A 518 7.63 28.44 12.23
C GLY A 518 7.61 27.97 10.78
N MET A 519 8.78 27.79 10.15
CA MET A 519 8.93 27.45 8.74
C MET A 519 9.38 26.00 8.53
N MET A 520 9.17 25.45 7.32
CA MET A 520 9.62 24.11 6.97
C MET A 520 11.15 23.99 7.14
N PRO A 521 11.68 22.96 7.82
CA PRO A 521 13.12 22.79 8.00
C PRO A 521 13.83 22.51 6.68
N MET A 522 14.87 23.29 6.36
CA MET A 522 15.84 22.97 5.31
C MET A 522 17.08 22.33 5.95
N SER A 523 17.52 21.20 5.40
CA SER A 523 18.72 20.48 5.82
C SER A 523 19.78 20.52 4.71
N ILE A 524 21.04 20.81 5.06
CA ILE A 524 22.20 20.81 4.15
C ILE A 524 23.29 19.88 4.69
N SER A 525 23.82 18.98 3.85
CA SER A 525 24.95 18.10 4.17
C SER A 525 26.12 18.32 3.21
N SER A 526 27.35 18.31 3.73
CA SER A 526 28.60 18.41 2.94
C SER A 526 29.36 17.08 2.84
N ASP A 527 28.87 16.02 3.47
CA ASP A 527 29.54 14.71 3.60
C ASP A 527 28.65 13.55 3.11
N LYS A 528 27.70 13.86 2.21
CA LYS A 528 26.75 12.92 1.60
C LYS A 528 25.81 12.26 2.63
N GLY A 529 25.41 13.03 3.64
CA GLY A 529 24.39 12.69 4.63
C GLY A 529 24.91 12.02 5.90
N GLU A 530 26.23 11.98 6.12
CA GLU A 530 26.81 11.49 7.38
C GLU A 530 26.54 12.51 8.51
N SER A 531 26.48 13.81 8.18
CA SER A 531 26.00 14.89 9.04
C SER A 531 25.16 15.92 8.27
N TRP A 532 24.33 16.66 8.99
CA TRP A 532 23.45 17.69 8.44
C TRP A 532 23.48 18.97 9.30
N THR A 533 23.29 20.11 8.63
CA THR A 533 23.07 21.42 9.24
C THR A 533 21.65 21.89 8.89
N TYR A 534 20.97 22.55 9.81
CA TYR A 534 19.54 22.90 9.67
C TYR A 534 19.30 24.40 9.74
N LYS A 535 18.30 24.89 9.00
CA LYS A 535 17.80 26.27 9.10
C LYS A 535 16.33 26.34 8.72
N ALA A 536 15.66 27.43 9.11
CA ALA A 536 14.37 27.80 8.55
C ALA A 536 14.47 27.98 7.02
N SER A 537 13.47 27.49 6.28
CA SER A 537 13.24 27.87 4.88
C SER A 537 12.28 29.06 4.78
N GLU A 538 11.96 29.48 3.56
CA GLU A 538 10.88 30.44 3.30
C GLU A 538 9.52 29.78 2.95
N PHE A 539 9.38 28.48 3.23
CA PHE A 539 8.16 27.71 2.94
C PHE A 539 7.39 27.32 4.22
N PRO A 540 6.05 27.33 4.21
CA PRO A 540 5.26 26.87 5.34
C PRO A 540 5.49 25.37 5.58
N PRO A 541 5.45 24.89 6.84
CA PRO A 541 5.60 23.48 7.18
C PRO A 541 4.41 22.65 6.66
N ILE A 542 4.66 21.38 6.35
CA ILE A 542 3.65 20.41 5.92
C ILE A 542 3.50 19.25 6.91
N GLY A 543 2.31 18.65 6.95
CA GLY A 543 1.89 17.65 7.95
C GLY A 543 1.58 16.27 7.38
N GLY A 544 0.85 15.46 8.14
CA GLY A 544 0.37 14.15 7.69
C GLY A 544 -0.46 14.24 6.41
N THR A 545 -0.46 13.19 5.60
CA THR A 545 -1.09 13.12 4.24
C THR A 545 -0.45 14.00 3.14
N GLN A 546 0.62 14.75 3.45
CA GLN A 546 1.36 15.56 2.47
C GLN A 546 2.80 15.05 2.27
N LYS A 547 3.36 15.18 1.07
CA LYS A 547 4.80 14.94 0.82
C LYS A 547 5.33 15.90 -0.24
N ALA A 548 6.38 16.65 0.09
CA ALA A 548 7.04 17.56 -0.84
C ALA A 548 7.92 16.82 -1.86
N VAL A 549 8.24 17.53 -2.95
CA VAL A 549 9.07 17.07 -4.07
C VAL A 549 10.11 18.15 -4.39
N LEU A 550 11.35 17.73 -4.68
CA LEU A 550 12.48 18.60 -4.99
C LEU A 550 13.27 17.98 -6.16
N LEU A 551 13.55 18.74 -7.22
CA LEU A 551 14.28 18.29 -8.41
C LEU A 551 15.29 19.34 -8.86
N LYS A 552 16.51 18.92 -9.24
CA LYS A 552 17.41 19.72 -10.05
C LYS A 552 16.99 19.55 -11.51
N LEU A 553 16.54 20.62 -12.17
CA LEU A 553 16.07 20.58 -13.56
C LEU A 553 17.25 20.49 -14.54
N LYS A 554 17.01 19.93 -15.73
CA LYS A 554 17.99 19.81 -16.83
C LYS A 554 18.57 21.15 -17.26
N GLN A 555 17.79 22.23 -17.10
CA GLN A 555 18.20 23.60 -17.40
C GLN A 555 19.09 24.25 -16.31
N GLY A 556 19.24 23.61 -15.14
CA GLY A 556 20.03 24.13 -13.99
C GLY A 556 19.22 24.56 -12.75
N PRO A 557 18.06 25.25 -12.87
CA PRO A 557 17.27 25.65 -11.72
C PRO A 557 16.77 24.48 -10.85
N ILE A 558 16.53 24.75 -9.58
CA ILE A 558 15.88 23.80 -8.67
C ILE A 558 14.37 24.04 -8.70
N PHE A 559 13.61 22.98 -8.92
CA PHE A 559 12.16 22.93 -8.77
C PHE A 559 11.77 22.35 -7.41
N PHE A 560 10.83 23.01 -6.73
CA PHE A 560 10.21 22.53 -5.49
C PHE A 560 8.69 22.53 -5.64
N ALA A 561 8.03 21.50 -5.13
CA ALA A 561 6.57 21.43 -5.01
C ALA A 561 6.19 21.07 -3.56
N SER A 562 5.24 21.80 -3.00
CA SER A 562 4.77 21.63 -1.62
C SER A 562 3.35 22.19 -1.44
N PHE A 563 2.80 22.08 -0.24
CA PHE A 563 1.48 22.58 0.14
C PHE A 563 1.60 23.82 1.04
N ALA A 564 0.69 24.76 0.88
CA ALA A 564 0.61 26.00 1.66
C ALA A 564 -0.73 26.08 2.42
N ASP A 565 -0.94 25.18 3.37
CA ASP A 565 -2.19 25.05 4.15
C ASP A 565 -2.53 26.32 4.95
N LEU A 566 -1.52 26.87 5.64
CA LEU A 566 -1.61 28.15 6.36
C LEU A 566 -1.46 29.36 5.44
N GLY A 567 -1.35 29.13 4.12
CA GLY A 567 -1.10 30.14 3.10
C GLY A 567 0.37 30.40 2.83
N THR A 568 0.65 30.91 1.62
CA THR A 568 1.93 31.53 1.27
C THR A 568 1.69 32.69 0.30
N ASP A 569 2.54 33.72 0.34
CA ASP A 569 2.42 34.88 -0.54
C ASP A 569 3.08 34.64 -1.90
N ILE A 570 2.39 35.04 -2.97
CA ILE A 570 2.96 35.22 -4.31
C ILE A 570 2.78 36.66 -4.79
N VAL A 571 3.56 37.04 -5.79
CA VAL A 571 3.35 38.28 -6.57
C VAL A 571 2.66 37.88 -7.88
N ASP A 572 1.48 38.42 -8.13
CA ASP A 572 0.75 38.18 -9.37
C ASP A 572 1.24 39.07 -10.53
N ALA A 573 0.72 38.84 -11.74
CA ALA A 573 1.07 39.57 -12.96
C ALA A 573 0.73 41.08 -12.91
N SER A 574 -0.05 41.54 -11.92
CA SER A 574 -0.28 42.98 -11.66
C SER A 574 0.77 43.60 -10.72
N GLY A 575 1.70 42.80 -10.20
CA GLY A 575 2.67 43.19 -9.18
C GLY A 575 2.10 43.17 -7.76
N LYS A 576 0.86 42.70 -7.57
CA LYS A 576 0.20 42.68 -6.26
C LYS A 576 0.60 41.41 -5.49
N LYS A 577 0.95 41.59 -4.20
CA LYS A 577 1.08 40.47 -3.27
C LYS A 577 -0.29 39.90 -2.92
N ARG A 578 -0.43 38.57 -2.99
CA ARG A 578 -1.62 37.85 -2.54
C ARG A 578 -1.27 36.48 -1.97
N MET A 579 -2.01 36.08 -0.95
CA MET A 579 -1.95 34.74 -0.36
C MET A 579 -2.61 33.72 -1.29
N ILE A 580 -2.01 32.54 -1.39
CA ILE A 580 -2.56 31.34 -2.06
C ILE A 580 -2.54 30.15 -1.09
N ARG A 581 -3.38 29.14 -1.32
CA ARG A 581 -3.44 27.91 -0.50
C ARG A 581 -3.43 26.61 -1.31
N GLY A 582 -2.96 25.54 -0.67
CA GLY A 582 -2.78 24.23 -1.28
C GLY A 582 -1.50 24.09 -2.10
N LEU A 583 -1.52 23.22 -3.12
CA LEU A 583 -0.35 22.83 -3.91
C LEU A 583 0.26 23.99 -4.71
N PHE A 584 1.46 24.40 -4.33
CA PHE A 584 2.26 25.40 -5.01
C PHE A 584 3.60 24.82 -5.47
N VAL A 585 4.22 25.54 -6.40
CA VAL A 585 5.55 25.28 -6.93
C VAL A 585 6.43 26.51 -6.79
N ALA A 586 7.72 26.28 -6.55
CA ALA A 586 8.73 27.31 -6.47
C ALA A 586 9.96 26.94 -7.32
N VAL A 587 10.65 27.95 -7.85
CA VAL A 587 11.90 27.77 -8.59
C VAL A 587 13.00 28.66 -8.02
N SER A 588 14.15 28.05 -7.77
CA SER A 588 15.40 28.74 -7.43
C SER A 588 16.39 28.64 -8.59
N THR A 589 17.01 29.77 -8.95
CA THR A 589 18.02 29.89 -10.01
C THR A 589 19.43 30.08 -9.45
N ASP A 590 19.60 30.15 -8.13
CA ASP A 590 20.85 30.45 -7.43
C ASP A 590 21.30 29.34 -6.46
N ASP A 591 20.83 28.12 -6.75
CA ASP A 591 21.12 26.87 -6.03
C ASP A 591 20.51 26.82 -4.62
N GLY A 592 19.26 27.30 -4.52
CA GLY A 592 18.40 27.20 -3.34
C GLY A 592 18.63 28.29 -2.29
N LYS A 593 19.31 29.39 -2.66
CA LYS A 593 19.53 30.54 -1.77
C LYS A 593 18.32 31.47 -1.76
N THR A 594 17.67 31.67 -2.91
CA THR A 594 16.42 32.42 -3.06
C THR A 594 15.43 31.69 -3.97
N TRP A 595 14.14 31.90 -3.75
CA TRP A 595 13.05 31.32 -4.55
C TRP A 595 12.15 32.41 -5.15
N PRO A 596 12.67 33.18 -6.15
CA PRO A 596 11.99 34.36 -6.68
C PRO A 596 10.72 34.04 -7.48
N TYR A 597 10.58 32.81 -7.98
CA TYR A 597 9.38 32.36 -8.68
C TYR A 597 8.59 31.42 -7.77
N LYS A 598 7.36 31.82 -7.44
CA LYS A 598 6.38 31.02 -6.70
C LYS A 598 5.03 31.16 -7.38
N ARG A 599 4.36 30.05 -7.63
CA ARG A 599 2.99 30.05 -8.17
C ARG A 599 2.22 28.82 -7.74
N LEU A 600 0.91 28.93 -7.79
CA LEU A 600 -0.03 27.87 -7.51
C LEU A 600 -0.15 26.90 -8.70
N VAL A 601 -0.40 25.61 -8.44
CA VAL A 601 -0.53 24.58 -9.50
C VAL A 601 -1.97 24.50 -10.00
N THR A 602 -2.32 25.36 -10.94
CA THR A 602 -3.64 25.42 -11.59
C THR A 602 -3.52 25.77 -13.07
N ASP A 603 -4.61 25.58 -13.82
CA ASP A 603 -4.73 25.97 -15.23
C ASP A 603 -4.91 27.48 -15.46
N ASP A 604 -4.84 28.28 -14.38
CA ASP A 604 -5.20 29.71 -14.33
C ASP A 604 -6.63 30.01 -14.83
N GLY A 605 -7.50 28.99 -14.88
CA GLY A 605 -8.85 29.05 -15.41
C GLY A 605 -9.94 29.48 -14.40
N PRO A 606 -11.22 29.43 -14.81
CA PRO A 606 -12.34 29.73 -13.92
C PRO A 606 -12.48 28.69 -12.80
N PRO A 607 -13.01 29.07 -11.61
CA PRO A 607 -13.11 28.14 -10.48
C PRO A 607 -13.95 26.90 -10.77
N ARG A 608 -13.43 25.70 -10.47
CA ARG A 608 -14.11 24.41 -10.72
C ARG A 608 -13.77 23.31 -9.70
N PRO A 609 -14.72 22.40 -9.37
CA PRO A 609 -14.44 21.27 -8.50
C PRO A 609 -13.43 20.30 -9.13
N VAL A 610 -12.56 19.74 -8.29
CA VAL A 610 -11.60 18.68 -8.63
C VAL A 610 -11.57 17.66 -7.48
N GLU A 611 -11.38 16.39 -7.78
CA GLU A 611 -11.29 15.32 -6.77
C GLU A 611 -9.92 15.27 -6.08
N THR A 612 -9.90 14.89 -4.80
CA THR A 612 -8.73 14.37 -4.08
C THR A 612 -8.73 12.84 -4.07
N THR A 613 -7.62 12.21 -3.68
CA THR A 613 -7.43 10.76 -3.52
C THR A 613 -8.60 10.01 -2.89
N ALA A 614 -9.13 10.51 -1.78
CA ALA A 614 -10.25 9.90 -1.05
C ALA A 614 -11.64 10.16 -1.69
N GLY A 615 -11.69 10.79 -2.87
CA GLY A 615 -12.94 11.22 -3.54
C GLY A 615 -13.54 12.52 -3.00
N GLY A 616 -12.92 13.13 -1.99
CA GLY A 616 -13.33 14.45 -1.50
C GLY A 616 -12.98 15.55 -2.50
N LEU A 617 -13.90 16.47 -2.76
CA LEU A 617 -13.70 17.59 -3.66
C LEU A 617 -12.86 18.70 -3.03
N TRP A 618 -12.35 19.55 -3.90
CA TRP A 618 -11.75 20.84 -3.60
C TRP A 618 -11.94 21.76 -4.81
N LEU A 619 -11.84 23.08 -4.60
CA LEU A 619 -12.04 24.06 -5.68
C LEU A 619 -10.70 24.48 -6.28
N MET A 620 -10.45 24.12 -7.53
CA MET A 620 -9.36 24.69 -8.32
C MET A 620 -9.73 26.11 -8.72
N SER A 621 -8.91 27.10 -8.34
CA SER A 621 -9.10 28.52 -8.70
C SER A 621 -7.75 29.24 -8.85
N THR A 622 -7.76 30.53 -9.15
CA THR A 622 -6.53 31.35 -9.09
C THR A 622 -5.91 31.45 -7.69
N SER A 623 -6.64 31.05 -6.64
CA SER A 623 -6.27 31.20 -5.23
C SER A 623 -6.07 29.86 -4.50
N ASN A 624 -6.66 28.78 -5.01
CA ASN A 624 -6.67 27.44 -4.39
C ASN A 624 -6.20 26.31 -5.33
N SER A 625 -5.29 25.47 -4.84
CA SER A 625 -4.85 24.20 -5.46
C SER A 625 -5.03 23.00 -4.49
N GLU A 626 -4.67 21.80 -4.94
CA GLU A 626 -4.86 20.54 -4.22
C GLU A 626 -4.19 20.63 -2.84
N TYR A 627 -4.93 20.43 -1.75
CA TYR A 627 -4.43 20.75 -0.40
C TYR A 627 -3.69 19.59 0.28
N ARG A 628 -3.68 18.39 -0.32
CA ARG A 628 -2.94 17.24 0.22
C ARG A 628 -2.70 16.16 -0.83
N GLY A 629 -1.72 15.32 -0.56
CA GLY A 629 -1.33 14.19 -1.39
C GLY A 629 0.13 13.84 -1.20
N TYR A 630 0.49 12.58 -1.45
CA TYR A 630 1.88 12.19 -1.59
C TYR A 630 2.29 12.45 -3.03
N MET A 631 3.39 13.18 -3.21
CA MET A 631 3.85 13.59 -4.54
C MET A 631 5.04 12.79 -5.05
N SER A 632 5.18 12.77 -6.37
CA SER A 632 6.36 12.35 -7.12
C SER A 632 6.44 13.14 -8.41
N ALA A 633 7.65 13.45 -8.89
CA ALA A 633 7.83 14.14 -10.15
C ALA A 633 9.08 13.68 -10.90
N ILE A 634 9.09 13.98 -12.20
CA ILE A 634 10.23 13.82 -13.10
C ILE A 634 10.29 15.00 -14.07
N GLN A 635 11.44 15.17 -14.73
CA GLN A 635 11.51 15.95 -15.97
C GLN A 635 11.79 15.02 -17.15
N ALA A 636 10.79 14.86 -18.01
CA ALA A 636 10.81 13.99 -19.18
C ALA A 636 11.75 14.51 -20.28
N THR A 637 12.01 13.69 -21.31
CA THR A 637 12.97 13.96 -22.40
C THR A 637 12.51 15.09 -23.33
N ASN A 638 11.24 15.48 -23.26
CA ASN A 638 10.63 16.64 -23.92
C ASN A 638 10.65 17.93 -23.07
N ASP A 639 11.49 17.98 -22.04
CA ASP A 639 11.63 19.06 -21.04
C ASP A 639 10.42 19.37 -20.16
N LEU A 640 9.30 18.66 -20.32
CA LEU A 640 8.15 18.78 -19.43
C LEU A 640 8.47 18.20 -18.06
N ILE A 641 8.07 18.93 -17.03
CA ILE A 641 8.04 18.48 -15.65
C ILE A 641 6.67 17.84 -15.44
N HIS A 642 6.67 16.56 -15.09
CA HIS A 642 5.47 15.81 -14.77
C HIS A 642 5.41 15.65 -13.26
N LEU A 643 4.40 16.27 -12.63
CA LEU A 643 4.11 16.17 -11.20
C LEU A 643 2.86 15.32 -11.02
N ILE A 644 2.94 14.27 -10.22
CA ILE A 644 1.75 13.55 -9.74
C ILE A 644 1.58 13.76 -8.23
N THR A 645 0.33 13.82 -7.81
CA THR A 645 -0.09 13.73 -6.41
C THR A 645 -0.57 12.30 -6.13
N SER A 646 -1.53 12.12 -5.23
CA SER A 646 -2.14 10.81 -4.97
C SER A 646 -3.38 10.52 -5.83
N ARG A 647 -3.84 11.46 -6.67
CA ARG A 647 -4.89 11.24 -7.70
C ARG A 647 -4.70 12.01 -9.00
N GLN A 648 -4.02 13.16 -8.95
CA GLN A 648 -3.92 14.08 -10.07
C GLN A 648 -2.53 14.10 -10.71
N HIS A 649 -2.50 14.26 -12.03
CA HIS A 649 -1.30 14.44 -12.84
C HIS A 649 -1.31 15.83 -13.49
N TYR A 650 -0.20 16.53 -13.36
CA TYR A 650 0.10 17.84 -13.94
C TYR A 650 1.35 17.74 -14.83
N ALA A 651 1.38 18.47 -15.93
CA ALA A 651 2.54 18.62 -16.80
C ALA A 651 2.76 20.09 -17.17
N PHE A 652 3.96 20.61 -16.95
CA PHE A 652 4.29 22.01 -17.24
C PHE A 652 5.77 22.21 -17.58
N ASN A 653 6.10 23.33 -18.23
CA ASN A 653 7.49 23.68 -18.54
C ASN A 653 8.06 24.77 -17.61
N LEU A 654 9.38 24.97 -17.65
CA LEU A 654 10.08 25.98 -16.85
C LEU A 654 9.57 27.40 -17.12
N LYS A 655 9.10 27.69 -18.34
CA LYS A 655 8.53 29.00 -18.68
C LYS A 655 7.23 29.29 -17.95
N TRP A 656 6.35 28.30 -17.81
CA TRP A 656 5.14 28.44 -17.00
C TRP A 656 5.46 28.63 -15.52
N LEU A 657 6.44 27.87 -14.99
CA LEU A 657 6.91 28.01 -13.60
C LEU A 657 7.45 29.41 -13.26
N THR A 658 8.11 30.05 -14.23
CA THR A 658 8.71 31.38 -14.09
C THR A 658 7.80 32.54 -14.52
N THR A 659 6.61 32.23 -15.03
CA THR A 659 5.60 33.24 -15.41
C THR A 659 4.68 33.52 -14.22
N PRO A 660 4.55 34.79 -13.76
CA PRO A 660 3.63 35.16 -12.69
C PRO A 660 2.18 34.77 -13.01
N GLN A 661 1.42 34.36 -12.00
CA GLN A 661 0.01 34.04 -12.17
C GLN A 661 -0.85 35.27 -12.44
N PRO A 662 -2.02 35.12 -13.08
CA PRO A 662 -3.00 36.19 -13.15
C PRO A 662 -3.42 36.72 -11.77
N ALA A 663 -3.99 37.92 -11.78
CA ALA A 663 -4.68 38.48 -10.64
C ALA A 663 -5.82 37.55 -10.18
N ALA A 664 -6.15 37.57 -8.89
CA ALA A 664 -7.19 36.71 -8.34
C ALA A 664 -8.56 36.94 -9.00
N ALA A 665 -9.19 35.87 -9.44
CA ALA A 665 -10.58 35.85 -9.88
C ALA A 665 -11.53 36.14 -8.70
N PRO A 666 -12.78 36.60 -8.96
CA PRO A 666 -13.82 36.65 -7.94
C PRO A 666 -14.07 35.25 -7.35
N PRO A 667 -14.28 35.13 -6.03
CA PRO A 667 -14.50 33.85 -5.39
C PRO A 667 -15.81 33.21 -5.87
N LEU A 668 -15.85 31.87 -5.95
CA LEU A 668 -17.10 31.15 -6.17
C LEU A 668 -18.06 31.43 -5.00
N ALA A 669 -19.17 32.12 -5.27
CA ALA A 669 -20.21 32.42 -4.29
C ALA A 669 -21.20 31.26 -4.09
N VAL A 670 -21.83 31.18 -2.91
CA VAL A 670 -22.93 30.22 -2.67
C VAL A 670 -24.07 30.44 -3.66
N LYS A 671 -24.54 29.34 -4.25
CA LYS A 671 -25.72 29.29 -5.11
C LYS A 671 -26.87 28.60 -4.41
N LYS A 672 -28.08 28.82 -4.92
CA LYS A 672 -29.24 28.04 -4.50
C LYS A 672 -29.22 26.71 -5.25
N GLU A 673 -29.13 25.61 -4.51
CA GLU A 673 -29.22 24.26 -5.06
C GLU A 673 -30.32 23.49 -4.30
N VAL A 674 -31.06 22.63 -5.00
CA VAL A 674 -32.09 21.76 -4.44
C VAL A 674 -32.00 20.41 -5.13
N GLU A 675 -31.75 19.36 -4.36
CA GLU A 675 -31.61 17.99 -4.83
C GLU A 675 -32.60 17.11 -4.10
N THR A 676 -33.48 16.45 -4.84
CA THR A 676 -34.25 15.31 -4.35
C THR A 676 -33.62 14.06 -4.92
N PHE A 677 -33.16 13.14 -4.06
CA PHE A 677 -32.42 11.94 -4.48
C PHE A 677 -33.36 10.85 -5.01
N ASN A 678 -34.25 11.23 -5.93
CA ASN A 678 -35.39 10.46 -6.40
C ASN A 678 -35.29 10.12 -7.90
N GLY A 679 -35.64 8.89 -8.26
CA GLY A 679 -35.65 8.38 -9.64
C GLY A 679 -34.41 7.57 -10.03
N PRO A 680 -34.43 6.82 -11.16
CA PRO A 680 -33.31 6.03 -11.63
C PRO A 680 -32.23 6.85 -12.36
N ASP A 681 -32.59 8.04 -12.83
CA ASP A 681 -31.80 8.89 -13.74
C ASP A 681 -31.21 10.14 -13.05
N PHE A 682 -30.97 10.11 -11.74
CA PHE A 682 -30.30 11.21 -11.05
C PHE A 682 -28.84 11.28 -11.50
N ASP A 683 -28.53 12.30 -12.30
CA ASP A 683 -27.15 12.63 -12.61
C ASP A 683 -26.48 13.18 -11.34
N LEU A 684 -25.27 12.72 -11.03
CA LEU A 684 -24.49 13.15 -9.88
C LEU A 684 -23.79 14.50 -10.16
N ASP A 685 -24.47 15.37 -10.91
CA ASP A 685 -23.92 16.59 -11.46
C ASP A 685 -23.48 17.53 -10.31
N GLY A 686 -22.18 17.81 -10.21
CA GLY A 686 -21.61 18.55 -9.08
C GLY A 686 -21.57 17.82 -7.72
N TRP A 687 -21.77 16.50 -7.68
CA TRP A 687 -21.49 15.62 -6.54
C TRP A 687 -20.33 14.67 -6.87
N ALA A 688 -19.59 14.25 -5.85
CA ALA A 688 -18.57 13.21 -5.95
C ALA A 688 -18.71 12.17 -4.84
N HIS A 689 -18.36 10.91 -5.15
CA HIS A 689 -18.29 9.84 -4.15
C HIS A 689 -17.08 10.01 -3.23
N TYR A 690 -17.27 9.75 -1.94
CA TYR A 690 -16.22 9.76 -0.92
C TYR A 690 -15.95 8.34 -0.42
N HIS A 691 -14.68 7.90 -0.50
CA HIS A 691 -14.20 6.52 -0.24
C HIS A 691 -14.90 5.43 -1.07
N SER A 692 -14.73 4.16 -0.66
CA SER A 692 -15.23 2.97 -1.37
C SER A 692 -16.74 3.04 -1.60
N TYR A 693 -17.16 2.80 -2.83
CA TYR A 693 -18.54 2.98 -3.25
C TYR A 693 -19.40 1.76 -2.90
N HIS A 694 -20.37 1.98 -2.04
CA HIS A 694 -21.40 1.02 -1.66
C HIS A 694 -22.80 1.66 -1.60
N GLY A 695 -22.98 2.82 -2.25
CA GLY A 695 -24.27 3.51 -2.38
C GLY A 695 -24.82 3.45 -3.81
N GLY A 696 -26.09 3.79 -4.01
CA GLY A 696 -26.72 3.81 -5.33
C GLY A 696 -28.25 3.74 -5.28
N PHE A 697 -28.89 3.73 -6.44
CA PHE A 697 -30.35 3.64 -6.53
C PHE A 697 -30.86 2.24 -6.25
N ASN A 698 -31.66 2.11 -5.19
CA ASN A 698 -32.19 0.83 -4.70
C ASN A 698 -33.32 0.21 -5.54
N GLY A 699 -33.44 0.58 -6.82
CA GLY A 699 -34.53 0.17 -7.72
C GLY A 699 -35.90 0.76 -7.39
N LYS A 700 -36.07 1.45 -6.25
CA LYS A 700 -37.31 2.18 -5.87
C LYS A 700 -37.18 3.69 -6.09
N GLY A 701 -36.13 4.11 -6.80
CA GLY A 701 -35.85 5.52 -7.06
C GLY A 701 -35.52 6.31 -5.79
N ARG A 702 -34.71 5.76 -4.88
CA ARG A 702 -34.06 6.48 -3.76
C ARG A 702 -32.57 6.19 -3.76
N TYR A 703 -31.73 7.19 -3.48
CA TYR A 703 -30.29 6.99 -3.31
C TYR A 703 -29.98 6.42 -1.92
N THR A 704 -29.63 5.14 -1.86
CA THR A 704 -29.18 4.47 -0.64
C THR A 704 -27.68 4.68 -0.45
N ILE A 705 -27.25 4.95 0.78
CA ILE A 705 -25.87 4.71 1.22
C ILE A 705 -25.89 3.50 2.14
N GLU A 706 -25.15 2.46 1.77
CA GLU A 706 -24.92 1.24 2.54
C GLU A 706 -23.41 1.10 2.72
N THR A 707 -22.92 0.65 3.88
CA THR A 707 -21.48 0.46 4.10
C THR A 707 -21.21 -0.48 5.27
N LEU A 708 -20.10 -1.21 5.17
CA LEU A 708 -19.48 -2.04 6.22
C LEU A 708 -18.04 -1.53 6.54
N SER A 709 -17.75 -0.28 6.15
CA SER A 709 -16.42 0.31 6.03
C SER A 709 -16.43 1.76 6.54
N PRO A 710 -15.41 2.21 7.28
CA PRO A 710 -15.57 3.21 8.35
C PRO A 710 -16.06 4.61 7.94
N VAL A 711 -16.00 5.02 6.67
CA VAL A 711 -16.68 6.23 6.18
C VAL A 711 -16.89 6.11 4.67
N SER A 712 -18.10 6.31 4.15
CA SER A 712 -18.39 6.42 2.71
C SER A 712 -19.58 7.34 2.44
N GLY A 713 -19.67 7.98 1.27
CA GLY A 713 -20.83 8.84 0.97
C GLY A 713 -20.67 9.77 -0.23
N LEU A 714 -21.33 10.94 -0.17
CA LEU A 714 -21.33 11.97 -1.22
C LEU A 714 -20.73 13.29 -0.72
N ASN A 715 -20.19 14.10 -1.62
CA ASN A 715 -19.71 15.45 -1.28
C ASN A 715 -19.80 16.44 -2.47
N ARG A 716 -19.99 17.74 -2.17
CA ARG A 716 -20.24 18.82 -3.15
C ARG A 716 -19.60 20.14 -2.70
N VAL A 717 -19.10 20.94 -3.65
CA VAL A 717 -18.65 22.32 -3.38
C VAL A 717 -19.86 23.24 -3.19
N VAL A 718 -19.85 24.03 -2.12
CA VAL A 718 -20.91 25.00 -1.76
C VAL A 718 -20.54 26.43 -2.15
N GLY A 719 -19.26 26.80 -2.02
CA GLY A 719 -18.78 28.16 -2.29
C GLY A 719 -18.80 29.09 -1.06
N LYS A 720 -18.49 30.37 -1.29
CA LYS A 720 -18.30 31.41 -0.28
C LYS A 720 -19.58 32.23 -0.04
N GLY A 721 -19.90 32.49 1.23
CA GLY A 721 -20.97 33.39 1.66
C GLY A 721 -21.83 32.79 2.76
N SER A 722 -22.81 33.55 3.23
CA SER A 722 -23.82 33.06 4.19
C SER A 722 -24.83 32.12 3.52
N PHE A 723 -25.25 31.06 4.22
CA PHE A 723 -26.17 30.07 3.67
C PHE A 723 -27.07 29.38 4.70
N ASP A 724 -28.23 28.93 4.23
CA ASP A 724 -29.19 28.08 4.94
C ASP A 724 -29.31 26.75 4.19
N MET A 725 -28.82 25.68 4.82
CA MET A 725 -28.74 24.33 4.27
C MET A 725 -29.69 23.39 5.02
N SER A 726 -30.42 22.54 4.30
CA SER A 726 -31.26 21.48 4.89
C SER A 726 -31.01 20.12 4.22
N ILE A 727 -31.05 19.06 5.03
CA ILE A 727 -30.80 17.67 4.62
C ILE A 727 -31.87 16.77 5.26
N SER A 728 -32.41 15.82 4.50
CA SER A 728 -33.31 14.77 4.99
C SER A 728 -32.71 13.39 4.72
N ILE A 729 -32.73 12.51 5.72
CA ILE A 729 -32.35 11.10 5.61
C ILE A 729 -33.44 10.19 6.20
N GLU A 730 -33.67 9.05 5.57
CA GLU A 730 -34.71 8.09 5.92
C GLU A 730 -34.19 6.64 5.97
N ASP A 731 -35.03 5.72 6.42
CA ASP A 731 -34.78 4.27 6.46
C ASP A 731 -33.47 3.89 7.19
N ILE A 732 -33.16 4.58 8.29
CA ILE A 732 -31.89 4.44 9.01
C ILE A 732 -31.79 3.09 9.73
N CYS A 733 -30.78 2.32 9.34
CA CYS A 733 -30.39 1.04 9.90
C CYS A 733 -28.93 1.11 10.33
N PHE A 734 -28.69 1.29 11.63
CA PHE A 734 -27.35 1.24 12.22
C PHE A 734 -26.77 -0.18 12.14
N GLY A 735 -25.51 -0.30 11.70
CA GLY A 735 -24.83 -1.59 11.63
C GLY A 735 -24.38 -2.12 13.00
N PRO A 736 -24.15 -3.44 13.14
CA PRO A 736 -23.81 -4.08 14.41
C PRO A 736 -22.35 -3.88 14.83
N SER A 737 -21.48 -3.35 13.96
CA SER A 737 -20.05 -3.15 14.27
C SER A 737 -19.76 -1.77 14.90
N LEU A 738 -20.74 -0.85 14.88
CA LEU A 738 -20.68 0.43 15.57
C LEU A 738 -20.48 0.23 17.07
N LYS A 739 -19.28 0.60 17.55
CA LYS A 739 -19.08 0.92 18.97
C LYS A 739 -20.03 2.05 19.36
N GLU A 740 -20.50 2.05 20.60
CA GLU A 740 -21.49 2.99 21.16
C GLU A 740 -21.20 4.49 20.90
N ASN A 741 -19.92 4.86 20.69
CA ASN A 741 -19.46 6.22 20.43
C ASN A 741 -19.06 6.50 18.96
N SER A 742 -19.12 5.52 18.06
CA SER A 742 -18.84 5.71 16.64
C SER A 742 -19.95 6.55 15.98
N PRO A 743 -19.63 7.55 15.15
CA PRO A 743 -20.63 8.28 14.38
C PRO A 743 -21.18 7.37 13.28
N ALA A 744 -22.50 7.33 13.07
CA ALA A 744 -23.11 6.56 11.99
C ALA A 744 -23.32 7.45 10.75
N PHE A 745 -24.10 8.53 10.89
CA PHE A 745 -24.20 9.60 9.90
C PHE A 745 -23.25 10.73 10.28
N THR A 746 -22.61 11.35 9.28
CA THR A 746 -21.78 12.55 9.44
C THR A 746 -22.09 13.57 8.35
N LEU A 747 -22.53 14.75 8.78
CA LEU A 747 -22.49 15.99 7.99
C LEU A 747 -21.18 16.70 8.33
N LEU A 748 -20.26 16.73 7.37
CA LEU A 748 -18.97 17.38 7.53
C LEU A 748 -18.86 18.57 6.56
N ILE A 749 -18.36 19.71 7.03
CA ILE A 749 -17.94 20.82 6.16
C ILE A 749 -16.43 21.01 6.30
N LYS A 750 -15.73 21.18 5.18
CA LYS A 750 -14.30 21.52 5.11
C LYS A 750 -14.06 22.66 4.13
N ASP A 751 -12.96 23.38 4.32
CA ASP A 751 -12.50 24.38 3.36
C ASP A 751 -10.96 24.48 3.31
N ASP A 752 -10.44 25.39 2.48
CA ASP A 752 -9.00 25.54 2.21
C ASP A 752 -8.16 26.02 3.41
N ARG A 753 -8.79 26.31 4.55
CA ARG A 753 -8.13 26.71 5.79
C ARG A 753 -7.91 25.57 6.79
N VAL A 754 -7.98 24.32 6.30
CA VAL A 754 -7.86 23.09 7.11
C VAL A 754 -8.93 23.02 8.23
N ARG A 755 -10.09 23.61 7.99
CA ARG A 755 -11.21 23.58 8.94
C ARG A 755 -12.04 22.32 8.76
N SER A 756 -12.54 21.79 9.88
CA SER A 756 -13.48 20.66 9.90
C SER A 756 -14.62 20.95 10.85
N LEU A 757 -15.82 21.11 10.32
CA LEU A 757 -17.06 21.26 11.07
C LEU A 757 -17.80 19.93 10.98
N VAL A 758 -17.79 19.16 12.06
CA VAL A 758 -18.35 17.80 12.10
C VAL A 758 -19.62 17.82 12.92
N PHE A 759 -20.76 17.62 12.27
CA PHE A 759 -22.01 17.23 12.91
C PHE A 759 -22.23 15.74 12.65
N SER A 760 -22.49 14.98 13.71
CA SER A 760 -22.64 13.52 13.61
C SER A 760 -23.84 13.02 14.40
N MET A 761 -24.37 11.87 13.96
CA MET A 761 -25.46 11.16 14.63
C MET A 761 -25.11 9.68 14.69
N ASN A 762 -25.36 9.04 15.83
CA ASN A 762 -25.32 7.58 15.96
C ASN A 762 -26.62 7.05 16.59
N ALA A 763 -26.66 5.77 16.97
CA ALA A 763 -27.87 5.16 17.53
C ALA A 763 -28.33 5.76 18.88
N HIS A 764 -27.48 6.56 19.55
CA HIS A 764 -27.68 7.01 20.92
C HIS A 764 -27.67 8.53 21.09
N LYS A 765 -27.05 9.31 20.19
CA LYS A 765 -26.89 10.76 20.35
C LYS A 765 -26.53 11.51 19.08
N LEU A 766 -26.65 12.84 19.17
CA LEU A 766 -25.95 13.79 18.30
C LEU A 766 -24.58 14.16 18.91
N GLY A 767 -23.60 14.31 18.03
CA GLY A 767 -22.26 14.82 18.34
C GLY A 767 -21.93 16.04 17.46
N PHE A 768 -21.12 16.94 18.00
CA PHE A 768 -20.65 18.11 17.27
C PHE A 768 -19.18 18.40 17.62
N ASN A 769 -18.34 18.69 16.61
CA ASN A 769 -16.94 19.06 16.79
C ASN A 769 -16.51 20.15 15.78
N VAL A 770 -15.62 21.05 16.19
CA VAL A 770 -15.07 22.12 15.35
C VAL A 770 -13.57 22.17 15.51
N GLU A 771 -12.88 21.86 14.42
CA GLU A 771 -11.45 22.11 14.26
C GLU A 771 -11.29 23.33 13.36
N ASP A 772 -10.78 24.41 13.94
CA ASP A 772 -10.44 25.65 13.23
C ASP A 772 -8.95 25.93 13.41
N ALA A 773 -8.16 25.67 12.38
CA ALA A 773 -6.70 25.79 12.42
C ALA A 773 -6.20 27.25 12.53
N GLU A 774 -7.07 28.24 12.29
CA GLU A 774 -6.77 29.66 12.48
C GLU A 774 -7.18 30.18 13.87
N ALA A 775 -7.79 29.34 14.72
CA ALA A 775 -8.18 29.72 16.07
C ALA A 775 -7.10 29.36 17.11
N ASP A 776 -6.72 30.32 17.96
CA ASP A 776 -5.81 30.10 19.11
C ASP A 776 -6.29 29.00 20.08
N LYS A 777 -7.59 28.67 20.04
CA LYS A 777 -8.23 27.59 20.79
C LYS A 777 -9.32 26.97 19.94
N ALA A 778 -9.28 25.65 19.76
CA ALA A 778 -10.41 24.90 19.22
C ALA A 778 -11.65 25.09 20.11
N PHE A 779 -12.82 25.23 19.50
CA PHE A 779 -14.09 25.20 20.22
C PHE A 779 -14.25 23.81 20.82
N LYS A 780 -14.19 23.71 22.16
CA LYS A 780 -14.45 22.48 22.88
C LYS A 780 -15.94 22.41 23.19
N PRO A 781 -16.70 21.45 22.64
CA PRO A 781 -18.07 21.21 23.06
C PRO A 781 -18.09 20.92 24.56
N ASP A 782 -19.01 21.54 25.27
CA ASP A 782 -19.28 21.17 26.65
C ASP A 782 -19.80 19.72 26.67
N PRO A 783 -19.15 18.80 27.45
CA PRO A 783 -19.57 17.41 27.50
C PRO A 783 -20.96 17.21 28.08
N ASP A 784 -21.56 18.19 28.77
CA ASP A 784 -22.90 18.06 29.35
C ASP A 784 -24.01 18.50 28.37
N HIS A 785 -23.67 19.23 27.31
CA HIS A 785 -24.61 19.74 26.29
C HIS A 785 -25.01 18.71 25.22
N LYS A 786 -25.10 17.41 25.56
CA LYS A 786 -25.45 16.34 24.61
C LYS A 786 -26.95 16.28 24.30
N VAL A 787 -27.29 15.92 23.06
CA VAL A 787 -28.65 15.46 22.69
C VAL A 787 -28.61 13.94 22.63
N GLU A 788 -29.23 13.28 23.60
CA GLU A 788 -29.29 11.82 23.71
C GLU A 788 -30.68 11.28 23.32
N PHE A 789 -30.71 10.07 22.77
CA PHE A 789 -31.90 9.45 22.22
C PHE A 789 -32.39 8.32 23.13
N LYS A 790 -33.71 8.27 23.36
CA LYS A 790 -34.35 7.15 24.09
C LYS A 790 -34.40 5.86 23.25
N SER A 791 -34.36 6.00 21.93
CA SER A 791 -34.40 4.93 20.94
C SER A 791 -33.69 5.39 19.68
N ALA A 792 -33.04 4.48 18.96
CA ALA A 792 -32.32 4.81 17.74
C ALA A 792 -33.29 5.32 16.64
N PRO A 793 -33.06 6.52 16.08
CA PRO A 793 -33.97 7.14 15.11
C PRO A 793 -34.00 6.37 13.77
N LYS A 794 -35.12 6.48 13.06
CA LYS A 794 -35.39 5.86 11.76
C LYS A 794 -35.42 6.86 10.61
N SER A 795 -35.69 8.14 10.90
CA SER A 795 -35.40 9.24 9.99
C SER A 795 -34.89 10.45 10.74
N ALA A 796 -34.17 11.32 10.04
CA ALA A 796 -33.68 12.58 10.58
C ALA A 796 -33.67 13.68 9.52
N LYS A 797 -33.98 14.89 9.95
CA LYS A 797 -33.81 16.13 9.20
C LYS A 797 -32.84 17.01 9.94
N PHE A 798 -31.94 17.64 9.20
CA PHE A 798 -30.95 18.56 9.72
C PHE A 798 -31.05 19.89 8.98
N ARG A 799 -30.79 20.98 9.69
CA ARG A 799 -30.65 22.31 9.11
C ARG A 799 -29.44 23.01 9.70
N LEU A 800 -28.65 23.66 8.85
CA LEU A 800 -27.43 24.38 9.19
C LEU A 800 -27.53 25.78 8.61
N VAL A 801 -27.48 26.79 9.49
CA VAL A 801 -27.43 28.19 9.10
C VAL A 801 -26.03 28.74 9.41
N TYR A 802 -25.36 29.25 8.39
CA TYR A 802 -24.07 29.95 8.50
C TYR A 802 -24.22 31.41 8.09
N ASP A 803 -23.76 32.31 8.94
CA ASP A 803 -23.72 33.76 8.67
C ASP A 803 -22.25 34.23 8.61
N GLU A 804 -21.82 34.74 7.46
CA GLU A 804 -20.44 35.15 7.20
C GLU A 804 -20.01 36.36 8.05
N ASN A 805 -20.93 37.29 8.33
CA ASN A 805 -20.65 38.57 9.00
C ASN A 805 -20.35 38.37 10.50
N SER A 806 -21.19 37.60 11.19
CA SER A 806 -20.99 37.18 12.57
C SER A 806 -19.99 36.02 12.68
N ARG A 807 -19.81 35.26 11.59
CA ARG A 807 -19.11 33.96 11.53
C ARG A 807 -19.79 32.87 12.36
N ARG A 808 -21.07 33.06 12.73
CA ARG A 808 -21.83 32.15 13.59
C ARG A 808 -22.38 30.97 12.78
N ILE A 809 -22.36 29.79 13.39
CA ILE A 809 -23.02 28.59 12.88
C ILE A 809 -24.15 28.18 13.83
N ARG A 810 -25.31 27.82 13.28
CA ARG A 810 -26.47 27.28 14.02
C ARG A 810 -26.88 25.95 13.41
N TYR A 811 -27.06 24.93 14.26
CA TYR A 811 -27.46 23.59 13.86
C TYR A 811 -28.80 23.23 14.49
N TYR A 812 -29.71 22.74 13.67
CA TYR A 812 -31.03 22.29 14.07
C TYR A 812 -31.28 20.87 13.59
N TYR A 813 -32.12 20.16 14.34
CA TYR A 813 -32.47 18.77 14.03
C TYR A 813 -33.96 18.50 14.28
N GLY A 814 -34.48 17.50 13.57
CA GLY A 814 -35.78 16.88 13.78
C GLY A 814 -35.64 15.39 13.52
N LEU A 815 -36.21 14.54 14.38
CA LEU A 815 -36.13 13.08 14.27
C LEU A 815 -37.52 12.50 13.99
N ASP A 816 -37.55 11.34 13.33
CA ASP A 816 -38.73 10.49 13.15
C ASP A 816 -39.97 11.27 12.66
N GLY A 817 -39.76 12.07 11.62
CA GLY A 817 -40.79 12.88 10.95
C GLY A 817 -40.86 14.35 11.40
N ALA A 818 -40.26 14.72 12.54
CA ALA A 818 -40.23 16.12 12.99
C ALA A 818 -39.43 17.04 12.05
N GLN A 819 -39.77 18.33 12.04
CA GLN A 819 -39.04 19.34 11.27
C GLN A 819 -37.77 19.80 12.01
N PRO A 820 -36.73 20.27 11.28
CA PRO A 820 -35.46 20.68 11.86
C PRO A 820 -35.52 22.09 12.46
N ASP A 821 -36.38 22.27 13.46
CA ASP A 821 -36.60 23.53 14.18
C ASP A 821 -35.99 23.54 15.59
N THR A 822 -35.55 22.38 16.10
CA THR A 822 -34.91 22.28 17.43
C THR A 822 -33.43 22.60 17.31
N GLU A 823 -32.99 23.76 17.84
CA GLU A 823 -31.56 24.13 17.85
C GLU A 823 -30.78 23.26 18.84
N THR A 824 -29.58 22.82 18.44
CA THR A 824 -28.68 22.06 19.33
C THR A 824 -28.22 22.92 20.52
N PRO A 825 -28.03 22.35 21.72
CA PRO A 825 -27.47 23.08 22.85
C PRO A 825 -26.10 23.69 22.54
N GLN A 826 -25.24 22.98 21.79
CA GLN A 826 -23.92 23.46 21.38
C GLN A 826 -23.99 24.71 20.50
N SER A 827 -24.90 24.78 19.51
CA SER A 827 -24.99 25.98 18.65
C SER A 827 -25.74 27.15 19.30
N SER A 828 -26.66 26.82 20.21
CA SER A 828 -27.31 27.80 21.09
C SER A 828 -26.28 28.54 21.95
N ALA A 829 -25.29 27.82 22.49
CA ALA A 829 -24.16 28.38 23.24
C ALA A 829 -23.21 29.28 22.41
N GLY A 830 -23.29 29.23 21.07
CA GLY A 830 -22.61 30.17 20.18
C GLY A 830 -21.31 29.63 19.56
N ILE A 831 -21.44 28.84 18.50
CA ILE A 831 -20.30 28.42 17.67
C ILE A 831 -19.96 29.56 16.69
N ASN A 832 -18.74 30.08 16.76
CA ASN A 832 -18.26 31.14 15.87
C ASN A 832 -16.88 30.74 15.31
N LEU A 833 -16.67 30.93 14.02
CA LEU A 833 -15.36 30.70 13.38
C LEU A 833 -14.40 31.87 13.61
N SER A 834 -13.10 31.59 13.62
CA SER A 834 -12.05 32.62 13.67
C SER A 834 -12.13 33.56 12.47
N SER A 835 -12.56 33.06 11.31
CA SER A 835 -12.59 33.79 10.04
C SER A 835 -13.74 33.32 9.14
N PRO A 836 -14.14 34.09 8.09
CA PRO A 836 -15.12 33.65 7.11
C PRO A 836 -14.76 32.34 6.38
N LEU A 837 -15.76 31.50 6.10
CA LEU A 837 -15.66 30.37 5.15
C LEU A 837 -15.23 30.86 3.75
N THR A 838 -14.60 29.98 2.98
CA THR A 838 -13.97 30.31 1.70
C THR A 838 -14.71 29.74 0.49
N GLU A 839 -14.23 30.06 -0.71
CA GLU A 839 -14.79 29.49 -1.95
C GLU A 839 -14.60 27.96 -2.03
N SER A 840 -13.57 27.44 -1.36
CA SER A 840 -13.29 26.01 -1.24
C SER A 840 -14.18 25.29 -0.23
N THR A 841 -15.28 25.88 0.23
CA THR A 841 -16.21 25.22 1.16
C THR A 841 -16.87 24.02 0.49
N VAL A 842 -16.65 22.83 1.05
CA VAL A 842 -17.19 21.54 0.59
C VAL A 842 -18.03 20.91 1.70
N VAL A 843 -19.23 20.46 1.36
CA VAL A 843 -20.09 19.65 2.23
C VAL A 843 -19.95 18.17 1.91
N PHE A 844 -19.91 17.33 2.94
CA PHE A 844 -19.82 15.88 2.88
C PHE A 844 -21.01 15.26 3.64
N LEU A 845 -21.71 14.35 2.99
CA LEU A 845 -22.83 13.56 3.52
C LEU A 845 -22.39 12.11 3.60
N LEU A 846 -21.99 11.65 4.79
CA LEU A 846 -21.24 10.40 4.97
C LEU A 846 -21.95 9.43 5.92
N PHE A 847 -21.71 8.14 5.73
CA PHE A 847 -22.15 7.05 6.62
C PHE A 847 -20.99 6.10 6.95
N THR A 848 -21.05 5.45 8.11
CA THR A 848 -19.90 4.70 8.72
C THR A 848 -20.10 3.19 8.82
N ASP A 849 -21.31 2.72 9.16
CA ASP A 849 -21.67 1.29 9.22
C ASP A 849 -23.20 1.14 9.27
N GLY A 850 -23.74 0.34 8.36
CA GLY A 850 -25.18 0.13 8.15
C GLY A 850 -25.70 0.77 6.86
N LYS A 851 -26.96 1.20 6.87
CA LYS A 851 -27.71 1.65 5.69
C LYS A 851 -28.60 2.84 5.99
N MET A 852 -28.73 3.78 5.06
CA MET A 852 -29.74 4.85 5.07
C MET A 852 -30.09 5.27 3.63
N ASN A 853 -31.21 5.98 3.47
CA ASN A 853 -31.56 6.67 2.23
C ASN A 853 -31.31 8.18 2.38
N LEU A 854 -30.65 8.80 1.41
CA LEU A 854 -30.72 10.24 1.21
C LEU A 854 -32.08 10.55 0.55
N ASP A 855 -32.80 11.53 1.07
CA ASP A 855 -34.11 11.96 0.55
C ASP A 855 -34.01 13.34 -0.10
N HIS A 856 -33.47 14.32 0.64
CA HIS A 856 -33.40 15.73 0.24
C HIS A 856 -32.09 16.38 0.65
N TYR A 857 -31.56 17.24 -0.21
CA TYR A 857 -30.54 18.23 0.11
C TYR A 857 -30.96 19.58 -0.48
N GLN A 858 -30.75 20.66 0.26
CA GLN A 858 -30.92 22.02 -0.25
C GLN A 858 -29.92 22.95 0.40
N VAL A 859 -29.45 23.93 -0.35
CA VAL A 859 -28.73 25.09 0.18
C VAL A 859 -29.28 26.35 -0.48
N ASN A 860 -29.50 27.41 0.31
CA ASN A 860 -29.91 28.72 -0.18
C ASN A 860 -28.90 29.77 0.31
N PRO A 861 -28.45 30.71 -0.55
CA PRO A 861 -27.67 31.84 -0.09
C PRO A 861 -28.53 32.78 0.76
N ILE A 862 -27.95 33.36 1.82
CA ILE A 862 -28.60 34.36 2.68
C ILE A 862 -28.07 35.75 2.29
N ASP A 863 -28.96 36.67 1.93
CA ASP A 863 -28.60 38.08 1.74
C ASP A 863 -28.47 38.77 3.10
N THR A 864 -27.25 38.83 3.63
CA THR A 864 -26.93 39.47 4.92
C THR A 864 -26.79 40.99 4.85
N LYS A 865 -27.20 41.61 3.73
CA LYS A 865 -27.32 43.08 3.62
C LYS A 865 -28.70 43.60 4.05
N ARG A 866 -29.54 42.75 4.65
CA ARG A 866 -30.88 43.06 5.15
C ARG A 866 -31.04 42.68 6.61
#